data_AF-A0A832XL39-F1
#
_entry.id   AF-A0A832XL39-F1
#
_cell.length_a   1.000
_cell.length_b   1.000
_cell.length_c   1.000
_cell.angle_alpha   90.00
_cell.angle_beta   90.00
_cell.angle_gamma   90.00
#
_symmetry.space_group_name_H-M   'P 1'
#
loop_
_entity.id
_entity.type
_entity.pdbx_description
1 polymer ?
#
loop_
_entity_poly.entity_id
_entity_poly.type
_entity_poly.pdbx_seq_one_letter_code
_entity_poly.pdbx_strand_id
1 'polypeptide(L)'
;MHNCNLEVATSGIEFTEFLELIASKSKLETSRTTNQNLILATPEDAHGLQADLIILAGCDVDSWSMKAPKTPWIDSEARIKLGLHNTDLPIRRGRHHLRHLLNAAKTVVIFDTTADEGCGPSAPLAEWLGDLRLEGTITKYSEIPPFIAETEYLQKYPNRAWHLVSRQSGEEMWLTPRPYSMVIDSGIARGQRSGNRGRDSKQRLGLAIVGGWDEQGTPAHLGTIAVAHEEKIQADRFARQPIFSNLEDGETIAWKDRKVMLSSDAILLRPTKNLVKTGGRTEAEWPTLGFKTGRSKTPAIDPRPLPPAEIKKSDINQYIGAKTTKIEVEKWSASRLQAWIKCPREAWMKSHLRAGVEEAQSEDLDNRIRGTIIHDCEGAILESHGVEIGGPAMSKSISLAKGPVATQAKAWEAVLGYLSENVPWLARSDAVAVHRTRDLLGISTSTWNQYLDGSISLPLSGRLGRLVAADLALEDVAPIACEWFCKAKDSDSVIIDASDDSSKKKLFKLAGRIDRVDEVILPPHLRTKAIQSGLLCDGKEDMKPLSLDFDKPCGPAKRWIIIRDLKSLEGPKPGEAGDRHRRAIFDEIQLGVYARAWEILNPGDRVVGVGVSEVGEDTIHYVDIDSDLRDYLVELSIGEIFENCQIHHRNLGEGDSPKSSAFRAWMSERIRTSARAVTAAETGMVNPTPSDKNCKYCLVKSSCPVASIVGGDD
;
A
#
# COMPACT_ATOMS: atom_id res chain seq x y z
N MET A 1 -13.63 50.06 -3.17
CA MET A 1 -12.18 49.80 -3.04
C MET A 1 -11.57 49.78 -4.43
N HIS A 2 -11.21 50.94 -5.00
CA HIS A 2 -10.75 51.02 -6.39
C HIS A 2 -9.28 51.41 -6.58
N ASN A 3 -8.48 51.54 -5.52
CA ASN A 3 -7.09 52.02 -5.62
C ASN A 3 -6.08 51.15 -4.84
N CYS A 4 -5.96 49.87 -5.21
CA CYS A 4 -4.75 49.10 -4.89
C CYS A 4 -4.18 48.59 -6.22
N ASN A 5 -3.26 49.35 -6.83
CA ASN A 5 -2.46 48.90 -7.97
C ASN A 5 -1.64 47.67 -7.54
N LEU A 6 -2.22 46.48 -7.66
CA LEU A 6 -1.54 45.22 -7.42
C LEU A 6 -1.28 44.58 -8.78
N GLU A 7 -0.01 44.36 -9.10
CA GLU A 7 0.39 43.62 -10.30
C GLU A 7 -0.01 42.15 -10.19
N VAL A 8 -0.39 41.56 -11.32
CA VAL A 8 -0.84 40.16 -11.41
C VAL A 8 0.37 39.24 -11.24
N ALA A 9 0.27 38.27 -10.31
CA ALA A 9 1.35 37.32 -10.03
C ALA A 9 1.81 36.55 -11.29
N THR A 10 3.12 36.40 -11.46
CA THR A 10 3.72 35.85 -12.69
C THR A 10 4.26 34.42 -12.53
N SER A 11 4.30 33.91 -11.31
CA SER A 11 4.71 32.54 -11.01
C SER A 11 3.77 31.87 -9.99
N GLY A 12 3.81 30.54 -9.93
CA GLY A 12 2.96 29.78 -9.01
C GLY A 12 3.23 30.07 -7.53
N ILE A 13 4.47 30.40 -7.17
CA ILE A 13 4.85 30.72 -5.78
C ILE A 13 4.30 32.10 -5.40
N GLU A 14 4.49 33.12 -6.25
CA GLU A 14 3.93 34.45 -6.04
C GLU A 14 2.41 34.44 -5.95
N PHE A 15 1.75 33.61 -6.76
CA PHE A 15 0.30 33.45 -6.70
C PHE A 15 -0.16 32.83 -5.37
N THR A 16 0.61 31.88 -4.83
CA THR A 16 0.31 31.23 -3.54
C THR A 16 0.50 32.21 -2.37
N GLU A 17 1.61 32.94 -2.36
CA GLU A 17 1.86 34.00 -1.35
C GLU A 17 0.80 35.11 -1.42
N PHE A 18 0.34 35.45 -2.62
CA PHE A 18 -0.74 36.42 -2.81
C PHE A 18 -2.07 35.91 -2.26
N LEU A 19 -2.41 34.64 -2.48
CA LEU A 19 -3.59 34.00 -1.91
C LEU A 19 -3.50 33.89 -0.38
N GLU A 20 -2.33 33.58 0.18
CA GLU A 20 -2.10 33.58 1.63
C GLU A 20 -2.26 34.97 2.24
N LEU A 21 -1.78 36.00 1.55
CA LEU A 21 -1.97 37.40 1.97
C LEU A 21 -3.45 37.79 1.96
N ILE A 22 -4.18 37.44 0.90
CA ILE A 22 -5.63 37.66 0.83
C ILE A 22 -6.32 36.90 1.96
N ALA A 23 -6.04 35.61 2.14
CA ALA A 23 -6.65 34.79 3.18
C ALA A 23 -6.38 35.31 4.60
N SER A 24 -5.14 35.75 4.89
CA SER A 24 -4.77 36.31 6.20
C SER A 24 -5.43 37.66 6.51
N LYS A 25 -5.79 38.42 5.47
CA LYS A 25 -6.47 39.72 5.59
C LYS A 25 -7.99 39.63 5.42
N SER A 26 -8.49 38.51 4.89
CA SER A 26 -9.91 38.24 4.72
C SER A 26 -10.50 37.77 6.04
N LYS A 27 -11.26 38.63 6.71
CA LYS A 27 -12.14 38.18 7.79
C LYS A 27 -13.38 37.57 7.15
N LEU A 28 -13.58 36.27 7.32
CA LEU A 28 -14.92 35.68 7.15
C LEU A 28 -15.87 36.46 8.06
N GLU A 29 -16.94 37.02 7.50
CA GLU A 29 -18.07 37.46 8.31
C GLU A 29 -18.59 36.20 9.00
N THR A 30 -18.15 36.00 10.23
CA THR A 30 -18.79 35.03 11.11
C THR A 30 -20.23 35.49 11.18
N SER A 31 -21.15 34.64 10.71
CA SER A 31 -22.55 34.77 11.05
C SER A 31 -22.61 34.72 12.57
N ARG A 32 -22.53 35.90 13.21
CA ARG A 32 -22.78 36.02 14.63
C ARG A 32 -24.16 35.44 14.80
N THR A 33 -24.25 34.28 15.44
CA THR A 33 -25.50 33.84 16.03
C THR A 33 -25.87 34.93 17.03
N THR A 34 -26.60 35.93 16.57
CA THR A 34 -27.08 37.04 17.38
C THR A 34 -28.15 36.46 18.28
N ASN A 35 -27.73 36.00 19.46
CA ASN A 35 -28.67 35.73 20.52
C ASN A 35 -29.05 37.09 21.12
N GLN A 36 -30.33 37.45 21.05
CA GLN A 36 -30.83 38.74 21.57
C GLN A 36 -30.49 38.97 23.05
N ASN A 37 -30.20 37.89 23.79
CA ASN A 37 -29.94 37.92 25.23
C ASN A 37 -28.43 37.83 25.58
N LEU A 38 -27.52 37.81 24.60
CA LEU A 38 -26.08 37.72 24.85
C LEU A 38 -25.31 38.70 23.97
N ILE A 39 -24.57 39.62 24.59
CA ILE A 39 -23.70 40.58 23.90
C ILE A 39 -22.25 40.27 24.24
N LEU A 40 -21.43 40.01 23.22
CA LEU A 40 -19.97 39.94 23.33
C LEU A 40 -19.38 41.25 22.80
N ALA A 41 -18.78 42.03 23.69
CA ALA A 41 -18.31 43.38 23.40
C ALA A 41 -16.96 43.64 24.10
N THR A 42 -16.15 44.52 23.52
CA THR A 42 -14.98 45.07 24.24
C THR A 42 -15.45 46.04 25.33
N PRO A 43 -14.61 46.37 26.32
CA PRO A 43 -14.96 47.38 27.33
C PRO A 43 -15.34 48.74 26.75
N GLU A 44 -14.79 49.10 25.59
CA GLU A 44 -15.14 50.34 24.87
C GLU A 44 -16.50 50.22 24.20
N ASP A 45 -16.77 49.13 23.48
CA ASP A 45 -18.07 48.88 22.82
C ASP A 45 -19.22 48.71 23.83
N ALA A 46 -18.92 48.22 25.03
CA ALA A 46 -19.89 48.05 26.10
C ALA A 46 -20.26 49.35 26.83
N HIS A 47 -19.63 50.47 26.49
CA HIS A 47 -19.88 51.73 27.15
C HIS A 47 -21.32 52.23 26.87
N GLY A 48 -22.05 52.55 27.94
CA GLY A 48 -23.46 52.95 27.88
C GLY A 48 -24.45 51.80 27.86
N LEU A 49 -24.00 50.55 27.81
CA LEU A 49 -24.88 49.37 27.90
C LEU A 49 -25.17 49.01 29.36
N GLN A 50 -26.34 48.41 29.59
CA GLN A 50 -26.72 47.81 30.88
C GLN A 50 -27.12 46.35 30.67
N ALA A 51 -26.91 45.51 31.68
CA ALA A 51 -27.28 44.09 31.64
C ALA A 51 -27.69 43.58 33.03
N ASP A 52 -28.37 42.44 33.10
CA ASP A 52 -28.59 41.78 34.40
C ASP A 52 -27.31 41.12 34.94
N LEU A 53 -26.45 40.62 34.04
CA LEU A 53 -25.18 39.96 34.34
C LEU A 53 -24.09 40.46 33.37
N ILE A 54 -22.96 40.92 33.93
CA ILE A 54 -21.72 41.17 33.16
C ILE A 54 -20.67 40.15 33.57
N ILE A 55 -20.01 39.56 32.57
CA ILE A 55 -18.85 38.68 32.79
C ILE A 55 -17.64 39.35 32.17
N LEU A 56 -16.67 39.71 33.00
CA LEU A 56 -15.38 40.27 32.62
C LEU A 56 -14.35 39.15 32.56
N ALA A 57 -14.00 38.73 31.35
CA ALA A 57 -12.97 37.72 31.06
C ALA A 57 -11.93 38.31 30.10
N GLY A 58 -10.66 37.94 30.27
CA GLY A 58 -9.57 38.53 29.48
C GLY A 58 -9.28 39.99 29.87
N CYS A 59 -9.37 40.32 31.16
CA CYS A 59 -9.01 41.65 31.68
C CYS A 59 -7.56 41.68 32.19
N ASP A 60 -6.70 40.87 31.61
CA ASP A 60 -5.26 40.83 31.85
C ASP A 60 -4.50 41.87 31.00
N VAL A 61 -3.20 42.02 31.28
CA VAL A 61 -2.34 43.03 30.63
C VAL A 61 -2.21 42.83 29.11
N ASP A 62 -2.35 41.59 28.62
CA ASP A 62 -2.18 41.29 27.20
C ASP A 62 -3.50 41.44 26.43
N SER A 63 -4.59 40.91 26.98
CA SER A 63 -5.92 40.94 26.38
C SER A 63 -6.57 42.32 26.42
N TRP A 64 -6.39 43.07 27.52
CA TRP A 64 -6.83 44.46 27.65
C TRP A 64 -5.64 45.40 27.84
N SER A 65 -4.83 45.48 26.78
CA SER A 65 -3.61 46.28 26.77
C SER A 65 -3.90 47.77 26.96
N MET A 66 -3.30 48.34 28.01
CA MET A 66 -3.29 49.78 28.26
C MET A 66 -2.21 50.52 27.45
N LYS A 67 -1.59 49.87 26.46
CA LYS A 67 -0.55 50.50 25.63
C LYS A 67 -1.22 51.35 24.55
N ALA A 68 -0.68 52.54 24.31
CA ALA A 68 -1.11 53.35 23.18
C ALA A 68 -0.84 52.59 21.86
N PRO A 69 -1.77 52.64 20.88
CA PRO A 69 -1.60 51.96 19.61
C PRO A 69 -0.32 52.45 18.92
N LYS A 70 0.45 51.53 18.33
CA LYS A 70 1.64 51.90 17.55
C LYS A 70 1.19 52.34 16.15
N THR A 71 1.49 53.58 15.78
CA THR A 71 1.34 54.05 14.40
C THR A 71 2.48 53.46 13.56
N PRO A 72 2.20 52.69 12.48
CA PRO A 72 3.25 52.18 11.60
C PRO A 72 4.12 53.30 11.03
N TRP A 73 5.42 53.04 10.88
CA TRP A 73 6.43 53.99 10.34
C TRP A 73 6.69 55.26 11.17
N ILE A 74 6.11 55.39 12.37
CA ILE A 74 6.42 56.48 13.30
C ILE A 74 7.06 55.90 14.57
N ASP A 75 8.34 56.19 14.75
CA ASP A 75 9.07 55.80 15.96
C ASP A 75 8.58 56.56 17.20
N SER A 76 9.11 56.19 18.37
CA SER A 76 8.70 56.81 19.63
C SER A 76 9.12 58.28 19.71
N GLU A 77 10.25 58.65 19.11
CA GLU A 77 10.77 60.03 19.12
C GLU A 77 9.88 60.97 18.29
N ALA A 78 9.53 60.55 17.07
CA ALA A 78 8.60 61.29 16.21
C ALA A 78 7.21 61.41 16.83
N ARG A 79 6.73 60.38 17.54
CA ARG A 79 5.45 60.46 18.29
C ARG A 79 5.45 61.51 19.37
N ILE A 80 6.56 61.67 20.10
CA ILE A 80 6.68 62.72 21.13
C ILE A 80 6.72 64.10 20.47
N LYS A 81 7.52 64.28 19.42
CA LYS A 81 7.63 65.55 18.67
C LYS A 81 6.31 66.01 18.06
N LEU A 82 5.45 65.08 17.63
CA LEU A 82 4.15 65.37 17.03
C LEU A 82 3.01 65.48 18.06
N GLY A 83 3.28 65.37 19.37
CA GLY A 83 2.25 65.41 20.41
C GLY A 83 1.31 64.20 20.41
N LEU A 84 1.71 63.10 19.75
CA LEU A 84 0.93 61.86 19.61
C LEU A 84 1.26 60.81 20.70
N HIS A 85 2.13 61.15 21.64
CA HIS A 85 2.58 60.25 22.71
C HIS A 85 1.75 60.40 23.99
N ASN A 86 0.50 59.97 23.95
CA ASN A 86 -0.42 59.97 25.11
C ASN A 86 -0.46 58.59 25.77
N THR A 87 0.57 58.24 26.56
CA THR A 87 0.67 56.95 27.26
C THR A 87 -0.39 56.75 28.33
N ASP A 88 -0.93 57.84 28.87
CA ASP A 88 -1.88 57.81 29.99
C ASP A 88 -3.37 57.76 29.54
N LEU A 89 -3.67 58.13 28.29
CA LEU A 89 -5.04 58.15 27.79
C LEU A 89 -5.70 56.75 27.81
N PRO A 90 -5.04 55.65 27.38
CA PRO A 90 -5.63 54.31 27.46
C PRO A 90 -5.91 53.88 28.89
N ILE A 91 -5.04 54.22 29.85
CA ILE A 91 -5.23 53.91 31.28
C ILE A 91 -6.45 54.66 31.83
N ARG A 92 -6.55 55.98 31.57
CA ARG A 92 -7.72 56.78 31.96
C ARG A 92 -9.03 56.26 31.38
N ARG A 93 -9.03 55.90 30.10
CA ARG A 93 -10.19 55.25 29.45
C ARG A 93 -10.50 53.92 30.12
N GLY A 94 -9.49 53.08 30.36
CA GLY A 94 -9.62 51.81 31.06
C GLY A 94 -10.29 51.93 32.42
N ARG A 95 -9.86 52.90 33.26
CA ARG A 95 -10.50 53.22 34.55
C ARG A 95 -11.98 53.58 34.39
N HIS A 96 -12.30 54.44 33.41
CA HIS A 96 -13.68 54.84 33.12
C HIS A 96 -14.54 53.66 32.66
N HIS A 97 -14.03 52.83 31.74
CA HIS A 97 -14.73 51.63 31.27
C HIS A 97 -14.94 50.62 32.38
N LEU A 98 -13.91 50.33 33.20
CA LEU A 98 -14.04 49.43 34.34
C LEU A 98 -15.08 49.96 35.34
N ARG A 99 -15.02 51.24 35.69
CA ARG A 99 -15.99 51.85 36.61
C ARG A 99 -17.40 51.77 36.05
N HIS A 100 -17.60 52.03 34.77
CA HIS A 100 -18.89 51.84 34.11
C HIS A 100 -19.37 50.38 34.24
N LEU A 101 -18.56 49.41 33.82
CA LEU A 101 -18.90 48.00 33.81
C LEU A 101 -19.27 47.46 35.21
N LEU A 102 -18.54 47.89 36.24
CA LEU A 102 -18.82 47.55 37.64
C LEU A 102 -20.19 48.05 38.13
N ASN A 103 -20.75 49.10 37.51
CA ASN A 103 -22.07 49.66 37.89
C ASN A 103 -23.16 49.38 36.84
N ALA A 104 -22.83 48.71 35.73
CA ALA A 104 -23.74 48.52 34.60
C ALA A 104 -24.61 47.25 34.71
N ALA A 105 -24.40 46.43 35.75
CA ALA A 105 -25.20 45.25 36.00
C ALA A 105 -25.46 44.99 37.48
N LYS A 106 -26.52 44.22 37.76
CA LYS A 106 -26.83 43.75 39.13
C LYS A 106 -25.77 42.78 39.64
N THR A 107 -25.26 41.93 38.76
CA THR A 107 -24.19 40.99 39.06
C THR A 107 -23.05 41.16 38.08
N VAL A 108 -21.84 41.31 38.59
CA VAL A 108 -20.61 41.39 37.79
C VAL A 108 -19.67 40.28 38.24
N VAL A 109 -19.30 39.41 37.30
CA VAL A 109 -18.34 38.32 37.52
C VAL A 109 -17.01 38.72 36.89
N ILE A 110 -15.94 38.68 37.67
CA ILE A 110 -14.60 39.06 37.20
C ILE A 110 -13.68 37.85 37.28
N PHE A 111 -13.08 37.49 36.15
CA PHE A 111 -12.02 36.49 36.11
C PHE A 111 -10.70 37.18 36.44
N ASP A 112 -10.31 37.11 37.71
CA ASP A 112 -9.08 37.68 38.23
C ASP A 112 -7.86 36.81 37.87
N THR A 113 -6.95 37.35 37.07
CA THR A 113 -5.71 36.70 36.62
C THR A 113 -4.52 36.96 37.53
N THR A 114 -4.71 37.51 38.74
CA THR A 114 -3.62 37.78 39.70
C THR A 114 -2.73 36.56 39.97
N ALA A 115 -3.29 35.35 39.93
CA ALA A 115 -2.57 34.11 40.21
C ALA A 115 -1.91 33.47 38.98
N ASP A 116 -2.05 34.05 37.78
CA ASP A 116 -1.50 33.49 36.55
C ASP A 116 -0.01 33.86 36.38
N GLU A 117 0.85 32.86 36.23
CA GLU A 117 2.30 33.06 36.08
C GLU A 117 2.62 33.65 34.71
N GLY A 118 2.81 34.97 34.66
CA GLY A 118 3.21 35.70 33.45
C GLY A 118 2.13 36.58 32.84
N CYS A 119 0.89 36.56 33.35
CA CYS A 119 -0.21 37.38 32.85
C CYS A 119 -1.10 37.95 33.96
N GLY A 120 -0.64 39.05 34.59
CA GLY A 120 -1.38 39.71 35.67
C GLY A 120 -2.61 40.50 35.19
N PRO A 121 -3.46 41.00 36.11
CA PRO A 121 -4.60 41.84 35.78
C PRO A 121 -4.14 43.15 35.10
N SER A 122 -4.95 43.65 34.17
CA SER A 122 -4.76 44.97 33.54
C SER A 122 -4.67 46.07 34.61
N ALA A 123 -3.95 47.17 34.31
CA ALA A 123 -3.68 48.22 35.30
C ALA A 123 -4.94 48.75 36.02
N PRO A 124 -6.06 49.08 35.35
CA PRO A 124 -7.28 49.53 36.04
C PRO A 124 -7.86 48.47 36.99
N LEU A 125 -7.81 47.19 36.60
CA LEU A 125 -8.31 46.10 37.43
C LEU A 125 -7.38 45.83 38.61
N ALA A 126 -6.07 45.89 38.39
CA ALA A 126 -5.05 45.74 39.42
C ALA A 126 -5.16 46.85 40.48
N GLU A 127 -5.35 48.10 40.05
CA GLU A 127 -5.59 49.25 40.93
C GLU A 127 -6.85 49.03 41.78
N TRP A 128 -7.97 48.70 41.13
CA TRP A 128 -9.24 48.47 41.83
C TRP A 128 -9.16 47.31 42.84
N LEU A 129 -8.54 46.18 42.46
CA LEU A 129 -8.31 45.06 43.38
C LEU A 129 -7.36 45.45 44.52
N GLY A 130 -6.37 46.29 44.26
CA GLY A 130 -5.45 46.83 45.26
C GLY A 130 -6.16 47.70 46.29
N ASP A 131 -7.03 48.62 45.84
CA ASP A 131 -7.83 49.48 46.70
C ASP A 131 -8.74 48.65 47.62
N LEU A 132 -9.43 47.65 47.09
CA LEU A 132 -10.26 46.74 47.89
C LEU A 132 -9.47 45.94 48.95
N ARG A 133 -8.20 45.61 48.68
CA ARG A 133 -7.32 44.94 49.65
C ARG A 133 -6.92 45.91 50.76
N LEU A 134 -6.57 47.14 50.41
CA LEU A 134 -6.20 48.19 51.37
C LEU A 134 -7.37 48.55 52.30
N GLU A 135 -8.59 48.58 51.76
CA GLU A 135 -9.82 48.83 52.52
C GLU A 135 -10.30 47.63 53.35
N GLY A 136 -9.71 46.44 53.15
CA GLY A 136 -10.13 45.20 53.82
C GLY A 136 -11.51 44.70 53.39
N THR A 137 -12.00 45.13 52.22
CA THR A 137 -13.34 44.79 51.71
C THR A 137 -13.34 43.70 50.65
N ILE A 138 -12.17 43.27 50.17
CA ILE A 138 -12.03 42.28 49.09
C ILE A 138 -12.73 40.94 49.40
N THR A 139 -12.77 40.51 50.66
CA THR A 139 -13.43 39.25 51.07
C THR A 139 -14.95 39.28 50.89
N LYS A 140 -15.58 40.46 50.79
CA LYS A 140 -17.02 40.53 50.47
C LYS A 140 -17.35 40.04 49.06
N TYR A 141 -16.33 39.85 48.22
CA TYR A 141 -16.47 39.43 46.83
C TYR A 141 -16.13 37.95 46.61
N SER A 142 -15.83 37.17 47.65
CA SER A 142 -15.66 35.70 47.56
C SER A 142 -16.98 34.92 47.58
N GLU A 143 -18.12 35.60 47.73
CA GLU A 143 -19.43 34.96 47.71
C GLU A 143 -19.68 34.22 46.38
N ILE A 144 -20.12 32.96 46.50
CA ILE A 144 -20.44 32.12 45.35
C ILE A 144 -21.72 32.66 44.70
N PRO A 145 -21.70 33.00 43.40
CA PRO A 145 -22.90 33.49 42.73
C PRO A 145 -24.05 32.49 42.81
N PRO A 146 -25.29 32.94 43.09
CA PRO A 146 -26.43 32.03 43.34
C PRO A 146 -26.83 31.19 42.12
N PHE A 147 -26.39 31.58 40.92
CA PHE A 147 -26.61 30.82 39.69
C PHE A 147 -25.61 29.67 39.49
N ILE A 148 -24.56 29.55 40.33
CA ILE A 148 -23.65 28.41 40.33
C ILE A 148 -24.14 27.39 41.35
N ALA A 149 -24.61 26.24 40.86
CA ALA A 149 -25.11 25.18 41.72
C ALA A 149 -24.00 24.56 42.59
N GLU A 150 -24.36 24.07 43.78
CA GLU A 150 -23.45 23.37 44.70
C GLU A 150 -22.70 22.18 44.05
N THR A 151 -23.33 21.55 43.06
CA THR A 151 -22.75 20.45 42.26
C THR A 151 -21.51 20.84 41.47
N GLU A 152 -21.32 22.13 41.22
CA GLU A 152 -20.25 22.67 40.39
C GLU A 152 -18.98 23.02 41.18
N TYR A 153 -19.00 23.02 42.52
CA TYR A 153 -17.83 23.38 43.34
C TYR A 153 -17.61 22.56 44.62
N LEU A 154 -18.62 21.86 45.15
CA LEU A 154 -18.44 21.04 46.36
C LEU A 154 -17.59 19.79 46.06
N GLN A 155 -16.64 19.48 46.94
CA GLN A 155 -15.65 18.41 46.75
C GLN A 155 -16.26 17.01 46.57
N LYS A 156 -17.44 16.76 47.17
CA LYS A 156 -18.19 15.50 47.03
C LYS A 156 -18.57 15.17 45.58
N TYR A 157 -18.60 16.18 44.69
CA TYR A 157 -18.85 16.00 43.27
C TYR A 157 -17.52 15.91 42.50
N PRO A 158 -17.19 14.75 41.91
CA PRO A 158 -15.90 14.54 41.25
C PRO A 158 -15.78 15.32 39.93
N ASN A 159 -16.91 15.57 39.26
CA ASN A 159 -16.99 16.29 37.98
C ASN A 159 -17.18 17.80 38.12
N ARG A 160 -17.07 18.36 39.32
CA ARG A 160 -17.23 19.80 39.57
C ARG A 160 -16.32 20.64 38.66
N ALA A 161 -16.84 21.73 38.10
CA ALA A 161 -16.08 22.63 37.23
C ALA A 161 -15.17 23.61 37.99
N TRP A 162 -15.39 23.78 39.30
CA TRP A 162 -14.70 24.77 40.11
C TRP A 162 -14.06 24.16 41.37
N HIS A 163 -12.97 24.78 41.80
CA HIS A 163 -12.37 24.59 43.12
C HIS A 163 -12.64 25.78 44.01
N LEU A 164 -12.72 25.53 45.31
CA LEU A 164 -12.65 26.55 46.33
C LEU A 164 -11.20 26.59 46.84
N VAL A 165 -10.48 27.65 46.48
CA VAL A 165 -9.06 27.83 46.80
C VAL A 165 -8.90 29.07 47.68
N SER A 166 -8.19 28.90 48.79
CA SER A 166 -7.76 30.01 49.64
C SER A 166 -6.44 30.56 49.08
N ARG A 167 -6.36 31.89 48.91
CA ARG A 167 -5.17 32.55 48.34
C ARG A 167 -4.11 32.85 49.41
N GLN A 168 -4.52 33.04 50.68
CA GLN A 168 -3.64 33.16 51.84
C GLN A 168 -4.28 32.52 53.09
N SER A 169 -3.45 32.07 54.03
CA SER A 169 -3.94 31.43 55.27
C SER A 169 -4.87 32.36 56.05
N GLY A 170 -6.14 31.95 56.24
CA GLY A 170 -7.17 32.72 56.94
C GLY A 170 -8.09 33.55 56.04
N GLU A 171 -7.88 33.56 54.72
CA GLU A 171 -8.80 34.19 53.76
C GLU A 171 -9.94 33.26 53.34
N GLU A 172 -11.08 33.87 52.97
CA GLU A 172 -12.23 33.19 52.36
C GLU A 172 -11.87 32.48 51.04
N MET A 173 -12.71 31.52 50.66
CA MET A 173 -12.46 30.61 49.55
C MET A 173 -12.95 31.18 48.21
N TRP A 174 -12.07 31.21 47.20
CA TRP A 174 -12.38 31.73 45.87
C TRP A 174 -12.71 30.61 44.88
N LEU A 175 -13.76 30.83 44.07
CA LEU A 175 -14.05 29.97 42.93
C LEU A 175 -12.93 30.06 41.90
N THR A 176 -12.25 28.95 41.68
CA THR A 176 -11.14 28.82 40.74
C THR A 176 -11.50 27.79 39.67
N PRO A 177 -11.41 28.11 38.36
CA PRO A 177 -11.67 27.13 37.32
C PRO A 177 -10.82 25.87 37.48
N ARG A 178 -11.46 24.71 37.41
CA ARG A 178 -10.81 23.40 37.43
C ARG A 178 -10.99 22.76 36.06
N PRO A 179 -10.23 23.11 35.01
CA PRO A 179 -10.43 22.55 33.68
C PRO A 179 -9.96 21.09 33.58
N TYR A 180 -8.97 20.71 34.38
CA TYR A 180 -8.43 19.37 34.48
C TYR A 180 -8.06 19.08 35.93
N SER A 181 -8.09 17.80 36.30
CA SER A 181 -7.75 17.39 37.65
C SER A 181 -7.20 15.98 37.69
N MET A 182 -6.29 15.72 38.63
CA MET A 182 -5.92 14.36 38.99
C MET A 182 -6.90 13.82 40.03
N VAL A 183 -7.37 12.60 39.80
CA VAL A 183 -8.15 11.82 40.75
C VAL A 183 -7.42 10.52 40.98
N ILE A 184 -7.29 10.13 42.25
CA ILE A 184 -6.72 8.83 42.63
C ILE A 184 -7.90 7.88 42.81
N ASP A 185 -7.94 6.86 41.97
CA ASP A 185 -8.97 5.82 42.00
C ASP A 185 -8.28 4.46 42.06
N SER A 186 -8.60 3.65 43.06
CA SER A 186 -7.93 2.37 43.34
C SER A 186 -6.39 2.42 43.38
N GLY A 187 -5.80 3.54 43.85
CA GLY A 187 -4.35 3.71 43.94
C GLY A 187 -3.66 4.14 42.64
N ILE A 188 -4.41 4.34 41.55
CA ILE A 188 -3.90 4.85 40.28
C ILE A 188 -4.29 6.32 40.14
N ALA A 189 -3.29 7.18 39.97
CA ALA A 189 -3.52 8.59 39.65
C ALA A 189 -3.93 8.70 38.18
N ARG A 190 -5.17 9.12 37.93
CA ARG A 190 -5.67 9.38 36.58
C ARG A 190 -6.09 10.83 36.43
N GLY A 191 -5.79 11.41 35.28
CA GLY A 191 -6.27 12.73 34.96
C GLY A 191 -7.67 12.70 34.36
N GLN A 192 -8.51 13.63 34.79
CA GLN A 192 -9.93 13.68 34.49
C GLN A 192 -10.33 15.09 34.02
N ARG A 193 -11.11 15.12 32.94
CA ARG A 193 -11.79 16.34 32.49
C ARG A 193 -12.93 16.69 33.45
N SER A 194 -12.86 17.87 34.04
CA SER A 194 -13.89 18.41 34.92
C SER A 194 -15.01 19.09 34.12
N GLY A 195 -16.16 19.29 34.76
CA GLY A 195 -17.35 19.88 34.17
C GLY A 195 -18.41 18.86 33.76
N ASN A 196 -19.65 19.34 33.62
CA ASN A 196 -20.82 18.52 33.32
C ASN A 196 -21.36 18.73 31.89
N ARG A 197 -20.62 19.41 31.01
CA ARG A 197 -21.06 19.62 29.63
C ARG A 197 -20.92 18.32 28.84
N GLY A 198 -21.70 18.18 27.75
CA GLY A 198 -21.60 17.01 26.86
C GLY A 198 -20.18 16.79 26.30
N ARG A 199 -19.41 17.87 26.06
CA ARG A 199 -17.99 17.78 25.70
C ARG A 199 -17.14 17.16 26.82
N ASP A 200 -17.36 17.55 28.06
CA ASP A 200 -16.56 17.09 29.20
C ASP A 200 -16.78 15.59 29.44
N SER A 201 -18.04 15.14 29.36
CA SER A 201 -18.38 13.71 29.42
C SER A 201 -17.72 12.91 28.30
N LYS A 202 -17.71 13.41 27.06
CA LYS A 202 -17.03 12.73 25.93
C LYS A 202 -15.51 12.66 26.11
N GLN A 203 -14.89 13.71 26.63
CA GLN A 203 -13.44 13.72 26.89
C GLN A 203 -13.07 12.78 28.03
N ARG A 204 -13.86 12.73 29.11
CA ARG A 204 -13.68 11.72 30.18
C ARG A 204 -13.80 10.31 29.63
N LEU A 205 -14.82 10.02 28.84
CA LEU A 205 -14.99 8.72 28.20
C LEU A 205 -13.78 8.36 27.34
N GLY A 206 -13.26 9.29 26.54
CA GLY A 206 -12.05 9.07 25.73
C GLY A 206 -10.82 8.72 26.58
N LEU A 207 -10.58 9.47 27.66
CA LEU A 207 -9.48 9.19 28.60
C LEU A 207 -9.65 7.84 29.30
N ALA A 208 -10.88 7.51 29.70
CA ALA A 208 -11.21 6.22 30.31
C ALA A 208 -10.96 5.05 29.37
N ILE A 209 -11.37 5.15 28.11
CA ILE A 209 -11.12 4.10 27.10
C ILE A 209 -9.61 3.89 26.89
N VAL A 210 -8.82 4.97 26.80
CA VAL A 210 -7.36 4.88 26.65
C VAL A 210 -6.71 4.26 27.88
N GLY A 211 -7.19 4.60 29.08
CA GLY A 211 -6.69 4.08 30.35
C GLY A 211 -7.22 2.69 30.74
N GLY A 212 -8.21 2.16 30.02
CA GLY A 212 -8.89 0.91 30.38
C GLY A 212 -9.76 1.03 31.64
N TRP A 213 -10.34 2.20 31.90
CA TRP A 213 -11.17 2.50 33.07
C TRP A 213 -12.66 2.50 32.73
N ASP A 214 -13.49 2.25 33.74
CA ASP A 214 -14.93 2.38 33.63
C ASP A 214 -15.35 3.86 33.64
N GLU A 215 -16.18 4.26 32.69
CA GLU A 215 -16.77 5.60 32.61
C GLU A 215 -18.14 5.53 31.96
N GLN A 216 -19.07 6.41 32.39
CA GLN A 216 -20.41 6.42 31.83
C GLN A 216 -20.44 7.02 30.43
N GLY A 217 -21.12 6.35 29.51
CA GLY A 217 -21.42 6.85 28.17
C GLY A 217 -21.11 5.83 27.09
N THR A 218 -21.45 6.19 25.85
CA THR A 218 -21.11 5.40 24.67
C THR A 218 -20.17 6.17 23.76
N PRO A 219 -19.17 5.51 23.17
CA PRO A 219 -18.33 6.11 22.15
C PRO A 219 -19.18 6.65 21.02
N ALA A 220 -18.77 7.78 20.43
CA ALA A 220 -19.48 8.34 19.27
C ALA A 220 -19.48 7.38 18.08
N HIS A 221 -18.41 6.59 17.92
CA HIS A 221 -18.30 5.58 16.88
C HIS A 221 -17.43 4.40 17.38
N LEU A 222 -17.99 3.20 17.45
CA LEU A 222 -17.25 1.99 17.87
C LEU A 222 -16.08 1.66 16.95
N GLY A 223 -16.20 1.98 15.66
CA GLY A 223 -15.14 1.75 14.68
C GLY A 223 -13.85 2.50 14.95
N THR A 224 -13.92 3.69 15.55
CA THR A 224 -12.72 4.46 15.88
C THR A 224 -11.89 3.75 16.95
N ILE A 225 -12.57 3.11 17.91
CA ILE A 225 -11.92 2.28 18.93
C ILE A 225 -11.35 1.02 18.28
N ALA A 226 -12.13 0.36 17.43
CA ALA A 226 -11.68 -0.85 16.72
C ALA A 226 -10.39 -0.60 15.93
N VAL A 227 -10.32 0.50 15.17
CA VAL A 227 -9.13 0.89 14.41
C VAL A 227 -7.95 1.23 15.33
N ALA A 228 -8.19 1.95 16.43
CA ALA A 228 -7.13 2.30 17.39
C ALA A 228 -6.48 1.07 18.06
N HIS A 229 -7.19 -0.06 18.12
CA HIS A 229 -6.67 -1.32 18.65
C HIS A 229 -6.22 -2.31 17.57
N GLU A 230 -6.44 -2.02 16.29
CA GLU A 230 -6.11 -2.94 15.20
C GLU A 230 -4.62 -3.29 15.20
N GLU A 231 -3.74 -2.29 15.24
CA GLU A 231 -2.28 -2.50 15.27
C GLU A 231 -1.90 -3.48 16.38
N LYS A 232 -2.33 -3.21 17.62
CA LYS A 232 -1.99 -4.01 18.80
C LYS A 232 -2.48 -5.46 18.66
N ILE A 233 -3.70 -5.66 18.15
CA ILE A 233 -4.26 -6.99 17.92
C ILE A 233 -3.45 -7.75 16.85
N GLN A 234 -3.10 -7.06 15.76
CA GLN A 234 -2.35 -7.67 14.67
C GLN A 234 -0.89 -7.92 15.08
N ALA A 235 -0.28 -7.05 15.90
CA ALA A 235 1.07 -7.24 16.44
C ALA A 235 1.14 -8.47 17.35
N ASP A 236 0.14 -8.65 18.24
CA ASP A 236 0.01 -9.85 19.05
C ASP A 236 -0.15 -11.12 18.18
N ARG A 237 -0.98 -11.06 17.12
CA ARG A 237 -1.10 -12.17 16.16
C ARG A 237 0.21 -12.45 15.43
N PHE A 238 0.92 -11.41 15.00
CA PHE A 238 2.22 -11.54 14.34
C PHE A 238 3.24 -12.25 15.24
N ALA A 239 3.27 -11.89 16.54
CA ALA A 239 4.17 -12.50 17.51
C ALA A 239 3.85 -13.97 17.81
N ARG A 240 2.57 -14.37 17.70
CA ARG A 240 2.11 -15.74 17.98
C ARG A 240 2.07 -16.67 16.76
N GLN A 241 2.32 -16.15 15.55
CA GLN A 241 2.30 -16.99 14.35
C GLN A 241 3.44 -18.03 14.38
N PRO A 242 3.25 -19.21 13.77
CA PRO A 242 4.29 -20.23 13.73
C PRO A 242 5.52 -19.75 12.94
N ILE A 243 6.71 -20.12 13.43
CA ILE A 243 8.01 -19.79 12.83
C ILE A 243 8.95 -20.99 12.94
N PHE A 244 9.87 -21.14 11.98
CA PHE A 244 10.83 -22.26 11.93
C PHE A 244 11.78 -22.35 13.12
N SER A 245 12.03 -21.25 13.83
CA SER A 245 12.94 -21.27 14.99
C SER A 245 12.41 -22.14 16.13
N ASN A 246 11.08 -22.32 16.21
CA ASN A 246 10.42 -23.04 17.30
C ASN A 246 10.22 -24.53 17.00
N LEU A 247 10.60 -24.98 15.80
CA LEU A 247 10.46 -26.37 15.36
C LEU A 247 11.69 -27.21 15.71
N GLU A 248 11.50 -28.47 16.02
CA GLU A 248 12.54 -29.50 16.03
C GLU A 248 12.88 -29.98 14.60
N ASP A 249 13.99 -30.70 14.45
CA ASP A 249 14.37 -31.26 13.16
C ASP A 249 13.35 -32.32 12.71
N GLY A 250 12.89 -32.24 11.46
CA GLY A 250 11.82 -33.09 10.92
C GLY A 250 10.40 -32.61 11.22
N GLU A 251 10.20 -31.52 11.98
CA GLU A 251 8.87 -30.96 12.19
C GLU A 251 8.41 -30.06 11.04
N THR A 252 7.10 -30.09 10.77
CA THR A 252 6.39 -29.30 9.77
C THR A 252 5.67 -28.12 10.43
N ILE A 253 5.59 -26.98 9.73
CA ILE A 253 4.51 -26.02 10.00
C ILE A 253 3.26 -26.57 9.28
N ALA A 254 2.26 -26.95 10.07
CA ALA A 254 1.09 -27.64 9.58
C ALA A 254 0.21 -26.75 8.70
N TRP A 255 -0.45 -27.29 7.68
CA TRP A 255 -1.31 -26.49 6.78
C TRP A 255 -2.46 -25.78 7.52
N LYS A 256 -2.97 -26.43 8.58
CA LYS A 256 -4.00 -25.86 9.45
C LYS A 256 -3.57 -24.55 10.12
N ASP A 257 -2.26 -24.35 10.33
CA ASP A 257 -1.72 -23.19 11.03
C ASP A 257 -1.79 -21.92 10.17
N ARG A 258 -2.07 -22.03 8.86
CA ARG A 258 -2.34 -20.86 8.01
C ARG A 258 -3.42 -19.95 8.58
N LYS A 259 -4.37 -20.51 9.36
CA LYS A 259 -5.48 -19.76 9.98
C LYS A 259 -5.03 -18.79 11.07
N VAL A 260 -3.88 -19.04 11.69
CA VAL A 260 -3.33 -18.20 12.75
C VAL A 260 -2.20 -17.31 12.26
N MET A 261 -1.70 -17.54 11.05
CA MET A 261 -0.69 -16.68 10.42
C MET A 261 -1.25 -15.31 10.05
N LEU A 262 -0.39 -14.30 10.17
CA LEU A 262 -0.67 -12.94 9.71
C LEU A 262 0.23 -12.54 8.55
N SER A 263 1.47 -13.04 8.52
CA SER A 263 2.45 -12.75 7.47
C SER A 263 2.95 -14.02 6.80
N SER A 264 3.23 -13.94 5.50
CA SER A 264 3.93 -15.00 4.78
C SER A 264 5.45 -14.95 4.96
N ASP A 265 6.01 -13.93 5.62
CA ASP A 265 7.46 -13.80 5.80
C ASP A 265 8.04 -14.86 6.77
N ALA A 266 7.17 -15.43 7.62
CA ALA A 266 7.51 -16.53 8.53
C ALA A 266 7.83 -17.85 7.80
N ILE A 267 7.37 -18.01 6.56
CA ILE A 267 7.54 -19.22 5.74
C ILE A 267 8.46 -18.97 4.54
N LEU A 268 8.99 -20.03 3.95
CA LEU A 268 9.85 -19.92 2.77
C LEU A 268 9.01 -20.01 1.48
N LEU A 269 8.61 -18.88 0.91
CA LEU A 269 7.99 -18.84 -0.43
C LEU A 269 8.96 -18.49 -1.56
N ARG A 270 10.11 -17.88 -1.23
CA ARG A 270 11.13 -17.46 -2.19
C ARG A 270 12.44 -18.18 -1.89
N PRO A 271 12.60 -19.45 -2.32
CA PRO A 271 13.84 -20.19 -2.09
C PRO A 271 15.02 -19.60 -2.87
N THR A 272 16.19 -19.59 -2.23
CA THR A 272 17.46 -19.35 -2.92
C THR A 272 17.88 -20.59 -3.71
N LYS A 273 18.90 -20.46 -4.55
CA LYS A 273 19.49 -21.56 -5.34
C LYS A 273 19.87 -22.80 -4.50
N ASN A 274 20.20 -22.62 -3.22
CA ASN A 274 20.54 -23.74 -2.33
C ASN A 274 19.30 -24.33 -1.65
N LEU A 275 18.34 -23.49 -1.24
CA LEU A 275 17.12 -23.93 -0.54
C LEU A 275 16.15 -24.67 -1.47
N VAL A 276 16.18 -24.40 -2.77
CA VAL A 276 15.31 -25.05 -3.76
C VAL A 276 15.61 -26.55 -3.93
N LYS A 277 16.77 -27.03 -3.47
CA LYS A 277 17.20 -28.43 -3.59
C LYS A 277 16.56 -29.37 -2.56
N THR A 278 15.83 -28.82 -1.59
CA THR A 278 15.17 -29.57 -0.52
C THR A 278 13.68 -29.25 -0.52
N GLY A 279 12.82 -30.24 -0.76
CA GLY A 279 11.39 -30.06 -0.94
C GLY A 279 10.54 -31.03 -0.14
N GLY A 280 9.29 -30.65 0.12
CA GLY A 280 8.36 -31.40 0.99
C GLY A 280 7.38 -32.31 0.27
N ARG A 281 7.61 -32.62 -1.02
CA ARG A 281 6.66 -33.38 -1.84
C ARG A 281 6.34 -34.76 -1.28
N THR A 282 7.25 -35.40 -0.53
CA THR A 282 7.06 -36.75 0.03
C THR A 282 6.70 -36.74 1.52
N GLU A 283 6.46 -35.57 2.12
CA GLU A 283 6.10 -35.49 3.53
C GLU A 283 4.72 -36.10 3.81
N ALA A 284 4.55 -36.66 5.01
CA ALA A 284 3.29 -37.28 5.41
C ALA A 284 2.16 -36.24 5.53
N GLU A 285 2.47 -35.06 6.08
CA GLU A 285 1.54 -33.95 6.12
C GLU A 285 1.56 -33.16 4.80
N TRP A 286 0.42 -33.12 4.12
CA TRP A 286 0.29 -32.42 2.85
C TRP A 286 -1.07 -31.73 2.71
N PRO A 287 -1.12 -30.46 2.26
CA PRO A 287 0.02 -29.57 2.04
C PRO A 287 0.81 -29.27 3.31
N THR A 288 1.99 -28.70 3.16
CA THR A 288 2.83 -28.24 4.28
C THR A 288 3.19 -26.76 4.09
N LEU A 289 3.34 -26.03 5.19
CA LEU A 289 3.85 -24.64 5.19
C LEU A 289 5.39 -24.60 5.32
N GLY A 290 6.02 -25.72 4.97
CA GLY A 290 7.45 -25.96 5.04
C GLY A 290 7.81 -26.75 6.29
N PHE A 291 8.96 -27.42 6.24
CA PHE A 291 9.48 -28.22 7.35
C PHE A 291 10.95 -27.92 7.59
N LYS A 292 11.42 -28.22 8.79
CA LYS A 292 12.80 -27.99 9.21
C LYS A 292 13.66 -29.20 8.89
N THR A 293 14.84 -28.96 8.29
CA THR A 293 15.81 -30.01 7.95
C THR A 293 17.21 -29.57 8.40
N GLY A 294 17.63 -30.02 9.58
CA GLY A 294 18.79 -29.56 10.32
C GLY A 294 18.76 -28.04 10.53
N ARG A 295 19.67 -27.32 9.86
CA ARG A 295 19.73 -25.84 9.85
C ARG A 295 18.98 -25.20 8.69
N SER A 296 18.44 -25.99 7.77
CA SER A 296 17.71 -25.53 6.58
C SER A 296 16.20 -25.56 6.81
N LYS A 297 15.49 -24.92 5.89
CA LYS A 297 14.03 -24.93 5.79
C LYS A 297 13.62 -25.17 4.35
N THR A 298 12.53 -25.89 4.14
CA THR A 298 12.03 -26.19 2.80
C THR A 298 10.96 -25.19 2.35
N PRO A 299 10.76 -25.04 1.03
CA PRO A 299 9.70 -24.20 0.50
C PRO A 299 8.31 -24.64 0.98
N ALA A 300 7.48 -23.66 1.31
CA ALA A 300 6.09 -23.88 1.66
C ALA A 300 5.22 -24.04 0.40
N ILE A 301 4.15 -24.82 0.50
CA ILE A 301 3.03 -24.67 -0.43
C ILE A 301 2.37 -23.33 -0.17
N ASP A 302 2.15 -22.54 -1.22
CA ASP A 302 1.67 -21.17 -1.08
C ASP A 302 0.34 -21.16 -0.30
N PRO A 303 0.25 -20.52 0.88
CA PRO A 303 -0.98 -20.46 1.66
C PRO A 303 -1.83 -19.23 1.36
N ARG A 304 -1.36 -18.35 0.47
CA ARG A 304 -1.92 -17.01 0.29
C ARG A 304 -3.18 -17.00 -0.58
N PRO A 305 -4.01 -15.94 -0.47
CA PRO A 305 -4.00 -14.97 0.63
C PRO A 305 -4.27 -15.63 1.98
N LEU A 306 -3.61 -15.13 3.03
CA LEU A 306 -3.80 -15.64 4.38
C LEU A 306 -5.21 -15.28 4.87
N PRO A 307 -5.95 -16.24 5.46
CA PRO A 307 -7.30 -15.98 5.93
C PRO A 307 -7.30 -14.98 7.09
N PRO A 308 -8.38 -14.20 7.26
CA PRO A 308 -8.51 -13.30 8.39
C PRO A 308 -8.71 -14.07 9.71
N ALA A 309 -8.34 -13.45 10.84
CA ALA A 309 -8.80 -13.93 12.14
C ALA A 309 -10.27 -13.56 12.34
N GLU A 310 -11.07 -14.50 12.83
CA GLU A 310 -12.44 -14.23 13.27
C GLU A 310 -12.48 -14.13 14.80
N ILE A 311 -12.62 -12.91 15.31
CA ILE A 311 -12.86 -12.65 16.74
C ILE A 311 -14.35 -12.92 17.00
N LYS A 312 -14.65 -13.95 17.81
CA LYS A 312 -16.02 -14.43 18.02
C LYS A 312 -16.96 -13.30 18.46
N LYS A 313 -18.08 -13.13 17.74
CA LYS A 313 -19.16 -12.18 18.05
C LYS A 313 -18.70 -10.72 18.26
N SER A 314 -17.77 -10.25 17.44
CA SER A 314 -17.28 -8.87 17.53
C SER A 314 -17.38 -8.13 16.19
N ASP A 315 -17.84 -6.88 16.25
CA ASP A 315 -17.88 -5.96 15.10
C ASP A 315 -16.47 -5.55 14.65
N ILE A 316 -15.45 -5.78 15.48
CA ILE A 316 -14.04 -5.53 15.14
C ILE A 316 -13.61 -6.26 13.86
N ASN A 317 -14.24 -7.40 13.56
CA ASN A 317 -14.00 -8.19 12.35
C ASN A 317 -14.18 -7.36 11.06
N GLN A 318 -15.10 -6.40 11.05
CA GLN A 318 -15.31 -5.52 9.89
C GLN A 318 -14.14 -4.54 9.71
N TYR A 319 -13.54 -4.10 10.82
CA TYR A 319 -12.43 -3.14 10.80
C TYR A 319 -11.10 -3.79 10.48
N ILE A 320 -10.87 -5.04 10.93
CA ILE A 320 -9.65 -5.81 10.60
C ILE A 320 -9.70 -6.51 9.23
N GLY A 321 -10.74 -6.26 8.44
CA GLY A 321 -10.86 -6.77 7.08
C GLY A 321 -11.34 -8.23 6.95
N ALA A 322 -11.99 -8.80 7.97
CA ALA A 322 -12.40 -10.21 7.95
C ALA A 322 -13.74 -10.47 7.25
N LYS A 323 -14.69 -9.53 7.36
CA LYS A 323 -16.05 -9.62 6.81
C LYS A 323 -16.54 -8.24 6.36
N THR A 324 -15.92 -7.71 5.31
CA THR A 324 -16.24 -6.38 4.75
C THR A 324 -17.13 -6.48 3.52
N THR A 325 -17.12 -5.43 2.69
CA THR A 325 -17.78 -5.39 1.40
C THR A 325 -17.25 -6.47 0.46
N LYS A 326 -18.17 -7.27 -0.07
CA LYS A 326 -17.90 -8.24 -1.14
C LYS A 326 -17.53 -7.51 -2.42
N ILE A 327 -16.55 -8.04 -3.13
CA ILE A 327 -16.06 -7.46 -4.37
C ILE A 327 -16.20 -8.50 -5.46
N GLU A 328 -17.11 -8.21 -6.39
CA GLU A 328 -17.28 -9.01 -7.59
C GLU A 328 -16.41 -8.42 -8.70
N VAL A 329 -15.53 -9.26 -9.24
CA VAL A 329 -14.66 -8.90 -10.36
C VAL A 329 -15.07 -9.78 -11.53
N GLU A 330 -15.53 -9.14 -12.61
CA GLU A 330 -15.98 -9.88 -13.80
C GLU A 330 -14.85 -10.72 -14.42
N LYS A 331 -13.65 -10.13 -14.52
CA LYS A 331 -12.46 -10.73 -15.14
C LYS A 331 -11.21 -10.44 -14.33
N TRP A 332 -10.41 -11.47 -14.13
CA TRP A 332 -9.16 -11.40 -13.39
C TRP A 332 -7.97 -11.33 -14.35
N SER A 333 -6.96 -10.54 -14.00
CA SER A 333 -5.62 -10.63 -14.60
C SER A 333 -4.66 -11.30 -13.62
N ALA A 334 -3.57 -11.87 -14.13
CA ALA A 334 -2.52 -12.43 -13.27
C ALA A 334 -1.99 -11.38 -12.26
N SER A 335 -1.82 -10.13 -12.70
CA SER A 335 -1.40 -9.02 -11.83
C SER A 335 -2.42 -8.67 -10.75
N ARG A 336 -3.72 -8.66 -11.08
CA ARG A 336 -4.79 -8.40 -10.10
C ARG A 336 -4.88 -9.53 -9.07
N LEU A 337 -4.81 -10.80 -9.52
CA LEU A 337 -4.75 -11.95 -8.62
C LEU A 337 -3.54 -11.88 -7.70
N GLN A 338 -2.36 -11.58 -8.26
CA GLN A 338 -1.12 -11.45 -7.48
C GLN A 338 -1.21 -10.34 -6.42
N ALA A 339 -1.87 -9.21 -6.71
CA ALA A 339 -2.08 -8.15 -5.73
C ALA A 339 -2.89 -8.64 -4.52
N TRP A 340 -3.99 -9.35 -4.78
CA TRP A 340 -4.82 -9.95 -3.73
C TRP A 340 -4.08 -11.04 -2.94
N ILE A 341 -3.26 -11.85 -3.60
CA ILE A 341 -2.41 -12.88 -2.97
C ILE A 341 -1.39 -12.22 -2.03
N LYS A 342 -0.74 -11.13 -2.46
CA LYS A 342 0.26 -10.41 -1.65
C LYS A 342 -0.37 -9.77 -0.41
N CYS A 343 -1.40 -8.95 -0.60
CA CYS A 343 -2.08 -8.26 0.49
C CYS A 343 -3.51 -7.87 0.05
N PRO A 344 -4.55 -8.57 0.54
CA PRO A 344 -5.94 -8.24 0.21
C PRO A 344 -6.31 -6.79 0.53
N ARG A 345 -5.81 -6.24 1.65
CA ARG A 345 -6.04 -4.84 2.03
C ARG A 345 -5.50 -3.85 1.01
N GLU A 346 -4.25 -4.02 0.58
CA GLU A 346 -3.64 -3.16 -0.42
C GLU A 346 -4.40 -3.27 -1.75
N ALA A 347 -4.70 -4.48 -2.19
CA ALA A 347 -5.45 -4.72 -3.42
C ALA A 347 -6.82 -4.02 -3.40
N TRP A 348 -7.54 -4.13 -2.27
CA TRP A 348 -8.81 -3.44 -2.05
C TRP A 348 -8.67 -1.92 -2.08
N MET A 349 -7.79 -1.35 -1.24
CA MET A 349 -7.65 0.10 -1.12
C MET A 349 -7.11 0.74 -2.39
N LYS A 350 -6.08 0.16 -3.03
CA LYS A 350 -5.47 0.69 -4.26
C LYS A 350 -6.38 0.49 -5.47
N SER A 351 -6.91 -0.72 -5.69
CA SER A 351 -7.57 -1.06 -6.95
C SER A 351 -9.08 -0.80 -6.95
N HIS A 352 -9.74 -0.95 -5.80
CA HIS A 352 -11.20 -0.80 -5.70
C HIS A 352 -11.61 0.57 -5.14
N LEU A 353 -10.97 1.00 -4.04
CA LEU A 353 -11.26 2.33 -3.48
C LEU A 353 -10.49 3.47 -4.15
N ARG A 354 -9.39 3.15 -4.87
CA ARG A 354 -8.47 4.14 -5.45
C ARG A 354 -7.95 5.13 -4.40
N ALA A 355 -7.70 4.63 -3.19
CA ALA A 355 -7.28 5.39 -2.02
C ALA A 355 -5.77 5.25 -1.72
N GLY A 356 -4.99 4.81 -2.71
CA GLY A 356 -3.52 4.82 -2.60
C GLY A 356 -2.98 6.24 -2.78
N VAL A 357 -1.86 6.53 -2.11
CA VAL A 357 -1.07 7.74 -2.39
C VAL A 357 -0.67 7.71 -3.87
N GLU A 358 -0.75 8.86 -4.55
CA GLU A 358 -0.26 8.97 -5.92
C GLU A 358 1.22 8.60 -5.93
N GLU A 359 1.60 7.66 -6.79
CA GLU A 359 3.00 7.37 -7.06
C GLU A 359 3.61 8.67 -7.57
N ALA A 360 4.44 9.34 -6.76
CA ALA A 360 5.32 10.38 -7.25
C ALA A 360 6.10 9.78 -8.40
N GLN A 361 6.09 10.42 -9.58
CA GLN A 361 6.88 9.97 -10.71
C GLN A 361 8.34 9.91 -10.25
N SER A 362 8.83 8.72 -9.95
CA SER A 362 10.24 8.51 -9.72
C SER A 362 10.97 8.71 -11.05
N GLU A 363 12.24 9.08 -10.97
CA GLU A 363 13.13 9.12 -12.14
C GLU A 363 13.20 7.74 -12.87
N ASP A 364 12.64 6.67 -12.28
CA ASP A 364 12.48 5.30 -12.82
C ASP A 364 11.49 5.13 -14.00
N LEU A 365 10.92 6.22 -14.56
CA LEU A 365 10.23 6.14 -15.86
C LEU A 365 11.09 5.38 -16.90
N ASP A 366 12.41 5.54 -16.77
CA ASP A 366 13.45 4.91 -17.58
C ASP A 366 13.35 3.37 -17.60
N ASN A 367 13.07 2.72 -16.46
CA ASN A 367 13.06 1.25 -16.33
C ASN A 367 11.84 0.59 -16.98
N ARG A 368 10.67 1.23 -16.87
CA ARG A 368 9.46 0.77 -17.57
C ARG A 368 9.60 0.90 -19.07
N ILE A 369 10.14 2.04 -19.54
CA ILE A 369 10.41 2.27 -20.97
C ILE A 369 11.37 1.20 -21.51
N ARG A 370 12.44 0.88 -20.78
CA ARG A 370 13.36 -0.21 -21.15
C ARG A 370 12.63 -1.54 -21.32
N GLY A 371 11.79 -1.90 -20.34
CA GLY A 371 10.98 -3.12 -20.40
C GLY A 371 10.09 -3.17 -21.63
N THR A 372 9.35 -2.09 -21.91
CA THR A 372 8.48 -1.99 -23.10
C THR A 372 9.28 -2.15 -24.39
N ILE A 373 10.41 -1.45 -24.55
CA ILE A 373 11.24 -1.57 -25.76
C ILE A 373 11.74 -3.01 -25.96
N ILE A 374 12.14 -3.70 -24.90
CA ILE A 374 12.59 -5.10 -24.98
C ILE A 374 11.46 -6.02 -25.45
N HIS A 375 10.25 -5.89 -24.90
CA HIS A 375 9.08 -6.66 -25.36
C HIS A 375 8.76 -6.37 -26.82
N ASP A 376 8.76 -5.10 -27.22
CA ASP A 376 8.39 -4.73 -28.57
C ASP A 376 9.46 -5.15 -29.60
N CYS A 377 10.75 -5.12 -29.22
CA CYS A 377 11.83 -5.66 -30.06
C CYS A 377 11.74 -7.19 -30.20
N GLU A 378 11.43 -7.92 -29.12
CA GLU A 378 11.15 -9.36 -29.19
C GLU A 378 9.96 -9.61 -30.14
N GLY A 379 8.89 -8.83 -30.01
CA GLY A 379 7.75 -8.84 -30.92
C GLY A 379 8.17 -8.64 -32.38
N ALA A 380 9.03 -7.68 -32.67
CA ALA A 380 9.53 -7.40 -34.01
C ALA A 380 10.35 -8.56 -34.60
N ILE A 381 11.17 -9.24 -33.80
CA ILE A 381 11.92 -10.43 -34.22
C ILE A 381 10.93 -11.54 -34.60
N LEU A 382 9.93 -11.79 -33.74
CA LEU A 382 8.94 -12.85 -33.95
C LEU A 382 7.99 -12.54 -35.12
N GLU A 383 7.59 -11.29 -35.30
CA GLU A 383 6.79 -10.85 -36.45
C GLU A 383 7.55 -11.00 -37.76
N SER A 384 8.83 -10.64 -37.78
CA SER A 384 9.71 -10.85 -38.95
C SER A 384 9.94 -12.34 -39.27
N HIS A 385 9.79 -13.22 -38.27
CA HIS A 385 9.77 -14.68 -38.46
C HIS A 385 8.43 -15.21 -39.00
N GLY A 386 7.37 -14.41 -38.91
CA GLY A 386 6.01 -14.75 -39.36
C GLY A 386 5.02 -15.05 -38.23
N VAL A 387 5.35 -14.75 -36.98
CA VAL A 387 4.45 -14.89 -35.82
C VAL A 387 3.70 -13.58 -35.62
N GLU A 388 2.38 -13.57 -35.84
CA GLU A 388 1.55 -12.36 -35.64
C GLU A 388 1.45 -11.97 -34.15
N ILE A 389 1.75 -10.72 -33.83
CA ILE A 389 1.67 -10.16 -32.47
C ILE A 389 0.20 -10.12 -32.01
N GLY A 390 -0.15 -10.86 -30.96
CA GLY A 390 -1.53 -10.96 -30.48
C GLY A 390 -2.47 -11.73 -31.42
N GLY A 391 -1.92 -12.36 -32.47
CA GLY A 391 -2.64 -13.20 -33.40
C GLY A 391 -2.92 -14.61 -32.88
N PRO A 392 -3.58 -15.46 -33.69
CA PRO A 392 -3.77 -16.87 -33.35
C PRO A 392 -2.44 -17.65 -33.36
N ALA A 393 -2.41 -18.77 -32.65
CA ALA A 393 -1.25 -19.65 -32.66
C ALA A 393 -1.00 -20.22 -34.07
N MET A 394 0.27 -20.24 -34.49
CA MET A 394 0.67 -20.83 -35.77
C MET A 394 0.42 -22.33 -35.78
N SER A 395 0.02 -22.83 -36.96
CA SER A 395 -0.16 -24.27 -37.23
C SER A 395 1.12 -24.95 -37.70
N LYS A 396 2.08 -24.19 -38.22
CA LYS A 396 3.39 -24.67 -38.67
C LYS A 396 4.48 -24.15 -37.74
N SER A 397 5.36 -25.06 -37.35
CA SER A 397 6.36 -24.80 -36.32
C SER A 397 7.76 -24.87 -36.94
N ILE A 398 8.45 -23.74 -36.92
CA ILE A 398 9.81 -23.57 -37.45
C ILE A 398 10.60 -22.79 -36.41
N SER A 399 11.75 -23.32 -35.99
CA SER A 399 12.65 -22.59 -35.07
C SER A 399 13.22 -21.34 -35.74
N LEU A 400 13.56 -20.33 -34.93
CA LEU A 400 14.12 -19.07 -35.45
C LEU A 400 15.34 -19.35 -36.35
N ALA A 401 16.26 -20.20 -35.88
CA ALA A 401 17.46 -20.64 -36.61
C ALA A 401 17.20 -21.33 -37.96
N LYS A 402 15.96 -21.73 -38.26
CA LYS A 402 15.57 -22.41 -39.51
C LYS A 402 14.52 -21.65 -40.32
N GLY A 403 14.10 -20.46 -39.88
CA GLY A 403 13.05 -19.68 -40.53
C GLY A 403 13.54 -18.41 -41.24
N PRO A 404 12.63 -17.45 -41.51
CA PRO A 404 12.94 -16.24 -42.25
C PRO A 404 14.07 -15.40 -41.63
N VAL A 405 14.15 -15.36 -40.30
CA VAL A 405 15.14 -14.60 -39.50
C VAL A 405 16.31 -15.45 -38.99
N ALA A 406 16.64 -16.55 -39.66
CA ALA A 406 17.62 -17.54 -39.23
C ALA A 406 19.06 -17.07 -38.96
N THR A 407 19.42 -15.82 -39.31
CA THR A 407 20.76 -15.28 -39.07
C THR A 407 20.71 -14.11 -38.11
N GLN A 408 21.77 -13.95 -37.31
CA GLN A 408 21.93 -12.81 -36.41
C GLN A 408 21.73 -11.48 -37.15
N ALA A 409 22.23 -11.35 -38.39
CA ALA A 409 22.07 -10.15 -39.20
C ALA A 409 20.60 -9.82 -39.48
N LYS A 410 19.78 -10.81 -39.86
CA LYS A 410 18.36 -10.59 -40.18
C LYS A 410 17.51 -10.30 -38.95
N ALA A 411 17.72 -11.07 -37.88
CA ALA A 411 17.04 -10.80 -36.61
C ALA A 411 17.43 -9.43 -36.04
N TRP A 412 18.69 -9.03 -36.21
CA TRP A 412 19.16 -7.70 -35.81
C TRP A 412 18.55 -6.59 -36.67
N GLU A 413 18.41 -6.79 -37.97
CA GLU A 413 17.74 -5.84 -38.86
C GLU A 413 16.29 -5.58 -38.44
N ALA A 414 15.56 -6.60 -37.99
CA ALA A 414 14.21 -6.44 -37.44
C ALA A 414 14.20 -5.55 -36.18
N VAL A 415 15.15 -5.76 -35.26
CA VAL A 415 15.30 -4.93 -34.06
C VAL A 415 15.63 -3.49 -34.43
N LEU A 416 16.63 -3.27 -35.27
CA LEU A 416 17.06 -1.93 -35.66
C LEU A 416 15.95 -1.19 -36.43
N GLY A 417 15.23 -1.89 -37.30
CA GLY A 417 14.05 -1.38 -38.01
C GLY A 417 12.99 -0.89 -37.03
N TYR A 418 12.58 -1.74 -36.08
CA TYR A 418 11.61 -1.37 -35.05
C TYR A 418 12.05 -0.13 -34.25
N LEU A 419 13.32 -0.09 -33.81
CA LEU A 419 13.84 1.04 -33.04
C LEU A 419 13.87 2.35 -33.85
N SER A 420 14.24 2.27 -35.13
CA SER A 420 14.29 3.43 -36.01
C SER A 420 12.91 4.07 -36.23
N GLU A 421 11.87 3.23 -36.34
CA GLU A 421 10.49 3.67 -36.58
C GLU A 421 9.78 4.11 -35.29
N ASN A 422 9.92 3.34 -34.22
CA ASN A 422 9.05 3.46 -33.03
C ASN A 422 9.76 4.10 -31.83
N VAL A 423 11.08 4.18 -31.84
CA VAL A 423 11.87 4.73 -30.72
C VAL A 423 12.87 5.81 -31.20
N PRO A 424 12.44 6.81 -32.01
CA PRO A 424 13.34 7.79 -32.63
C PRO A 424 14.05 8.69 -31.60
N TRP A 425 13.53 8.79 -30.38
CA TRP A 425 14.13 9.59 -29.32
C TRP A 425 15.49 9.05 -28.84
N LEU A 426 15.85 7.79 -29.14
CA LEU A 426 17.19 7.24 -28.87
C LEU A 426 18.30 8.01 -29.61
N ALA A 427 17.97 8.75 -30.67
CA ALA A 427 18.92 9.59 -31.41
C ALA A 427 19.25 10.92 -30.74
N ARG A 428 18.50 11.31 -29.70
CA ARG A 428 18.68 12.59 -29.00
C ARG A 428 19.97 12.61 -28.19
N SER A 429 20.39 13.82 -27.81
CA SER A 429 21.60 14.04 -27.00
C SER A 429 21.32 14.28 -25.52
N ASP A 430 20.08 14.09 -25.07
CA ASP A 430 19.74 14.16 -23.64
C ASP A 430 20.27 12.94 -22.88
N ALA A 431 20.43 13.07 -21.56
CA ALA A 431 21.04 12.06 -20.71
C ALA A 431 20.32 10.69 -20.77
N VAL A 432 18.98 10.70 -20.89
CA VAL A 432 18.17 9.47 -20.93
C VAL A 432 18.41 8.75 -22.26
N ALA A 433 18.36 9.46 -23.38
CA ALA A 433 18.67 8.91 -24.70
C ALA A 433 20.10 8.35 -24.77
N VAL A 434 21.10 9.10 -24.27
CA VAL A 434 22.50 8.64 -24.24
C VAL A 434 22.64 7.36 -23.43
N HIS A 435 22.04 7.32 -22.24
CA HIS A 435 22.12 6.14 -21.38
C HIS A 435 21.42 4.92 -22.00
N ARG A 436 20.21 5.11 -22.57
CA ARG A 436 19.40 4.02 -23.14
C ARG A 436 19.96 3.49 -24.44
N THR A 437 20.48 4.34 -25.32
CA THR A 437 21.17 3.91 -26.54
C THR A 437 22.40 3.07 -26.19
N ARG A 438 23.16 3.49 -25.16
CA ARG A 438 24.31 2.71 -24.68
C ARG A 438 23.89 1.36 -24.07
N ASP A 439 22.84 1.31 -23.25
CA ASP A 439 22.36 0.07 -22.63
C ASP A 439 21.78 -0.92 -23.66
N LEU A 440 20.88 -0.44 -24.51
CA LEU A 440 20.13 -1.28 -25.45
C LEU A 440 20.98 -1.74 -26.64
N LEU A 441 21.78 -0.83 -27.23
CA LEU A 441 22.54 -1.07 -28.45
C LEU A 441 24.05 -1.18 -28.23
N GLY A 442 24.57 -0.82 -27.05
CA GLY A 442 26.02 -0.86 -26.78
C GLY A 442 26.83 0.19 -27.54
N ILE A 443 26.19 1.24 -28.07
CA ILE A 443 26.81 2.28 -28.91
C ILE A 443 26.48 3.69 -28.41
N SER A 444 27.15 4.68 -29.01
CA SER A 444 26.85 6.10 -28.77
C SER A 444 25.64 6.57 -29.60
N THR A 445 25.00 7.65 -29.18
CA THR A 445 23.93 8.31 -29.96
C THR A 445 24.44 8.86 -31.28
N SER A 446 25.71 9.29 -31.37
CA SER A 446 26.34 9.66 -32.64
C SER A 446 26.46 8.49 -33.62
N THR A 447 26.84 7.30 -33.12
CA THR A 447 26.91 6.08 -33.93
C THR A 447 25.52 5.62 -34.36
N TRP A 448 24.51 5.77 -33.49
CA TRP A 448 23.12 5.50 -33.85
C TRP A 448 22.62 6.45 -34.95
N ASN A 449 22.94 7.74 -34.88
CA ASN A 449 22.59 8.71 -35.94
C ASN A 449 23.25 8.35 -37.29
N GLN A 450 24.52 7.91 -37.29
CA GLN A 450 25.21 7.44 -38.51
C GLN A 450 24.59 6.16 -39.11
N TYR A 451 23.88 5.37 -38.30
CA TYR A 451 23.10 4.26 -38.83
C TYR A 451 21.79 4.76 -39.45
N LEU A 452 21.09 5.66 -38.75
CA LEU A 452 19.82 6.24 -39.23
C LEU A 452 19.97 7.02 -40.53
N ASP A 453 21.12 7.65 -40.78
CA ASP A 453 21.42 8.34 -42.04
C ASP A 453 21.97 7.41 -43.14
N GLY A 454 22.14 6.11 -42.85
CA GLY A 454 22.63 5.10 -43.79
C GLY A 454 24.15 5.10 -44.00
N SER A 455 24.93 5.85 -43.21
CA SER A 455 26.39 5.94 -43.35
C SER A 455 27.11 4.67 -42.89
N ILE A 456 26.56 3.93 -41.93
CA ILE A 456 27.17 2.70 -41.39
C ILE A 456 26.16 1.57 -41.23
N SER A 457 26.66 0.34 -41.17
CA SER A 457 25.93 -0.81 -40.62
C SER A 457 26.35 -1.06 -39.18
N LEU A 458 25.43 -1.55 -38.35
CA LEU A 458 25.70 -1.82 -36.94
C LEU A 458 25.89 -3.32 -36.70
N PRO A 459 26.98 -3.73 -36.03
CA PRO A 459 27.11 -5.11 -35.57
C PRO A 459 26.12 -5.40 -34.44
N LEU A 460 25.89 -6.68 -34.20
CA LEU A 460 25.11 -7.17 -33.05
C LEU A 460 25.78 -6.69 -31.75
N SER A 461 25.08 -5.91 -30.94
CA SER A 461 25.67 -5.29 -29.74
C SER A 461 24.61 -4.91 -28.71
N GLY A 462 25.07 -4.60 -27.50
CA GLY A 462 24.22 -4.20 -26.38
C GLY A 462 23.29 -5.30 -25.91
N ARG A 463 22.30 -4.90 -25.12
CA ARG A 463 21.30 -5.80 -24.55
C ARG A 463 20.43 -6.49 -25.60
N LEU A 464 19.99 -5.73 -26.60
CA LEU A 464 19.12 -6.27 -27.64
C LEU A 464 19.88 -7.21 -28.60
N GLY A 465 21.17 -6.95 -28.83
CA GLY A 465 22.01 -7.88 -29.60
C GLY A 465 22.18 -9.22 -28.87
N ARG A 466 22.37 -9.19 -27.54
CA ARG A 466 22.43 -10.41 -26.73
C ARG A 466 21.09 -11.16 -26.68
N LEU A 467 19.96 -10.46 -26.69
CA LEU A 467 18.63 -11.07 -26.86
C LEU A 467 18.54 -11.87 -28.17
N VAL A 468 18.86 -11.23 -29.31
CA VAL A 468 18.88 -11.90 -30.62
C VAL A 468 19.78 -13.14 -30.62
N ALA A 469 20.98 -13.05 -30.02
CA ALA A 469 21.88 -14.19 -29.94
C ALA A 469 21.30 -15.35 -29.11
N ALA A 470 20.68 -15.04 -27.97
CA ALA A 470 20.07 -16.03 -27.10
C ALA A 470 18.83 -16.69 -27.74
N ASP A 471 18.01 -15.93 -28.46
CA ASP A 471 16.82 -16.46 -29.14
C ASP A 471 17.17 -17.39 -30.30
N LEU A 472 18.20 -17.05 -31.07
CA LEU A 472 18.69 -17.91 -32.15
C LEU A 472 19.33 -19.20 -31.63
N ALA A 473 19.83 -19.21 -30.39
CA ALA A 473 20.38 -20.41 -29.76
C ALA A 473 19.30 -21.41 -29.31
N LEU A 474 18.02 -21.02 -29.32
CA LEU A 474 16.89 -21.90 -29.05
C LEU A 474 16.52 -22.75 -30.28
N GLU A 475 17.38 -23.71 -30.63
CA GLU A 475 17.27 -24.46 -31.90
C GLU A 475 16.16 -25.51 -31.94
N ASP A 476 15.81 -26.07 -30.78
CA ASP A 476 14.86 -27.19 -30.61
C ASP A 476 13.47 -26.72 -30.16
N VAL A 477 13.17 -25.43 -30.34
CA VAL A 477 11.83 -24.86 -30.17
C VAL A 477 11.47 -23.95 -31.32
N ALA A 478 10.17 -23.85 -31.58
CA ALA A 478 9.60 -22.95 -32.58
C ALA A 478 8.64 -21.98 -31.91
N PRO A 479 8.83 -20.65 -32.02
CA PRO A 479 7.83 -19.70 -31.57
C PRO A 479 6.57 -19.87 -32.43
N ILE A 480 5.43 -20.07 -31.78
CA ILE A 480 4.13 -20.26 -32.44
C ILE A 480 3.12 -19.19 -32.05
N ALA A 481 3.38 -18.43 -30.98
CA ALA A 481 2.58 -17.27 -30.63
C ALA A 481 3.44 -16.24 -29.89
N CYS A 482 3.17 -14.97 -30.17
CA CYS A 482 3.78 -13.82 -29.52
C CYS A 482 2.68 -13.00 -28.90
N GLU A 483 2.87 -12.60 -27.65
CA GLU A 483 2.04 -11.61 -26.99
C GLU A 483 0.54 -11.99 -27.10
N TRP A 484 0.27 -13.27 -26.83
CA TRP A 484 -0.96 -13.99 -27.15
C TRP A 484 -2.05 -13.74 -26.12
N PHE A 485 -3.25 -13.39 -26.57
CA PHE A 485 -4.39 -13.09 -25.69
C PHE A 485 -5.07 -14.36 -25.17
N CYS A 486 -5.23 -14.46 -23.84
CA CYS A 486 -6.03 -15.50 -23.19
C CYS A 486 -7.54 -15.24 -23.39
N LYS A 487 -8.02 -15.31 -24.63
CA LYS A 487 -9.42 -15.06 -25.01
C LYS A 487 -10.04 -16.29 -25.67
N ALA A 488 -11.27 -16.61 -25.30
CA ALA A 488 -12.07 -17.61 -26.00
C ALA A 488 -12.64 -17.04 -27.31
N LYS A 489 -13.18 -17.91 -28.18
CA LYS A 489 -13.70 -17.51 -29.49
C LYS A 489 -14.77 -16.40 -29.40
N ASP A 490 -15.65 -16.49 -28.40
CA ASP A 490 -16.79 -15.58 -28.19
C ASP A 490 -16.69 -14.81 -26.86
N SER A 491 -15.49 -14.74 -26.26
CA SER A 491 -15.26 -13.99 -25.01
C SER A 491 -13.83 -13.47 -24.95
N ASP A 492 -13.66 -12.26 -24.44
CA ASP A 492 -12.38 -11.63 -24.12
C ASP A 492 -11.66 -12.23 -22.88
N SER A 493 -12.09 -13.42 -22.43
CA SER A 493 -11.51 -14.13 -21.29
C SER A 493 -11.62 -15.65 -21.46
N VAL A 494 -10.85 -16.40 -20.67
CA VAL A 494 -10.94 -17.86 -20.53
C VAL A 494 -11.43 -18.23 -19.14
N ILE A 495 -12.25 -19.29 -19.03
CA ILE A 495 -12.67 -19.84 -17.74
C ILE A 495 -11.62 -20.84 -17.27
N ILE A 496 -10.95 -20.53 -16.16
CA ILE A 496 -10.00 -21.45 -15.51
C ILE A 496 -10.77 -22.44 -14.65
N ASP A 497 -10.49 -23.72 -14.83
CA ASP A 497 -11.13 -24.85 -14.16
C ASP A 497 -10.50 -25.20 -12.79
N ALA A 498 -10.31 -24.18 -11.95
CA ALA A 498 -9.70 -24.34 -10.63
C ALA A 498 -10.62 -25.03 -9.61
N SER A 499 -10.02 -25.48 -8.52
CA SER A 499 -10.69 -26.03 -7.34
C SER A 499 -10.18 -25.38 -6.06
N ASP A 500 -11.01 -25.37 -5.03
CA ASP A 500 -10.65 -24.90 -3.69
C ASP A 500 -9.79 -25.93 -2.92
N ASP A 501 -9.42 -25.59 -1.68
CA ASP A 501 -8.64 -26.45 -0.78
C ASP A 501 -9.39 -27.73 -0.37
N SER A 502 -10.70 -27.81 -0.60
CA SER A 502 -11.55 -29.00 -0.38
C SER A 502 -11.81 -29.78 -1.67
N SER A 503 -11.07 -29.49 -2.74
CA SER A 503 -11.22 -30.08 -4.07
C SER A 503 -12.61 -29.84 -4.71
N LYS A 504 -13.33 -28.80 -4.29
CA LYS A 504 -14.59 -28.37 -4.93
C LYS A 504 -14.29 -27.35 -6.03
N LYS A 505 -15.03 -27.43 -7.13
CA LYS A 505 -14.85 -26.53 -8.28
C LYS A 505 -15.02 -25.06 -7.88
N LYS A 506 -14.05 -24.22 -8.24
CA LYS A 506 -14.06 -22.77 -8.07
C LYS A 506 -13.53 -22.11 -9.34
N LEU A 507 -14.44 -21.97 -10.30
CA LEU A 507 -14.12 -21.38 -11.62
C LEU A 507 -13.94 -19.87 -11.51
N PHE A 508 -13.08 -19.30 -12.36
CA PHE A 508 -12.96 -17.85 -12.53
C PHE A 508 -12.57 -17.49 -13.96
N LYS A 509 -12.94 -16.28 -14.40
CA LYS A 509 -12.57 -15.74 -15.72
C LYS A 509 -11.20 -15.07 -15.64
N LEU A 510 -10.28 -15.50 -16.49
CA LEU A 510 -8.94 -14.93 -16.65
C LEU A 510 -8.83 -14.18 -17.98
N ALA A 511 -8.26 -12.99 -17.95
CA ALA A 511 -7.84 -12.21 -19.11
C ALA A 511 -6.37 -11.80 -18.93
N GLY A 512 -5.58 -11.89 -19.99
CA GLY A 512 -4.15 -11.64 -19.94
C GLY A 512 -3.48 -11.86 -21.29
N ARG A 513 -2.17 -11.60 -21.31
CA ARG A 513 -1.31 -11.72 -22.49
C ARG A 513 -0.11 -12.58 -22.12
N ILE A 514 0.21 -13.56 -22.95
CA ILE A 514 1.37 -14.46 -22.80
C ILE A 514 2.45 -13.96 -23.76
N ASP A 515 3.59 -13.53 -23.25
CA ASP A 515 4.64 -12.86 -24.04
C ASP A 515 5.15 -13.75 -25.19
N ARG A 516 5.43 -15.03 -24.93
CA ARG A 516 5.86 -15.97 -25.97
C ARG A 516 5.44 -17.40 -25.65
N VAL A 517 5.02 -18.11 -26.70
CA VAL A 517 4.70 -19.53 -26.66
C VAL A 517 5.49 -20.26 -27.73
N ASP A 518 6.23 -21.27 -27.32
CA ASP A 518 7.05 -22.11 -28.16
C ASP A 518 6.47 -23.54 -28.25
N GLU A 519 6.51 -24.16 -29.42
CA GLU A 519 6.40 -25.61 -29.57
C GLU A 519 7.79 -26.25 -29.48
N VAL A 520 7.92 -27.35 -28.74
CA VAL A 520 9.13 -28.17 -28.68
C VAL A 520 9.28 -29.01 -29.94
N ILE A 521 10.41 -28.87 -30.62
CA ILE A 521 10.74 -29.61 -31.84
C ILE A 521 11.58 -30.83 -31.45
N LEU A 522 10.93 -31.99 -31.36
CA LEU A 522 11.63 -33.23 -31.06
C LEU A 522 12.42 -33.75 -32.27
N PRO A 523 13.69 -34.16 -32.09
CA PRO A 523 14.39 -35.00 -33.05
C PRO A 523 13.57 -36.23 -33.43
N PRO A 524 13.67 -36.75 -34.68
CA PRO A 524 12.81 -37.82 -35.16
C PRO A 524 12.77 -39.06 -34.25
N HIS A 525 13.93 -39.47 -33.71
CA HIS A 525 14.04 -40.62 -32.83
C HIS A 525 13.30 -40.42 -31.48
N LEU A 526 13.38 -39.22 -30.88
CA LEU A 526 12.66 -38.88 -29.65
C LEU A 526 11.16 -38.75 -29.91
N ARG A 527 10.76 -38.19 -31.06
CA ARG A 527 9.34 -38.11 -31.45
C ARG A 527 8.73 -39.51 -31.58
N THR A 528 9.41 -40.43 -32.27
CA THR A 528 8.95 -41.82 -32.39
C THR A 528 8.83 -42.48 -31.02
N LYS A 529 9.83 -42.30 -30.14
CA LYS A 529 9.80 -42.81 -28.76
C LYS A 529 8.61 -42.25 -27.97
N ALA A 530 8.32 -40.95 -28.09
CA ALA A 530 7.21 -40.30 -27.39
C ALA A 530 5.84 -40.80 -27.87
N ILE A 531 5.67 -41.04 -29.17
CA ILE A 531 4.45 -41.61 -29.75
C ILE A 531 4.24 -43.06 -29.28
N GLN A 532 5.30 -43.89 -29.34
CA GLN A 532 5.24 -45.27 -28.86
C GLN A 532 4.91 -45.36 -27.37
N SER A 533 5.35 -44.37 -26.58
CA SER A 533 5.07 -44.27 -25.14
C SER A 533 3.68 -43.68 -24.84
N GLY A 534 2.88 -43.35 -25.86
CA GLY A 534 1.54 -42.77 -25.69
C GLY A 534 1.54 -41.33 -25.15
N LEU A 535 2.67 -40.61 -25.22
CA LEU A 535 2.81 -39.24 -24.74
C LEU A 535 2.52 -38.20 -25.83
N LEU A 536 2.72 -38.59 -27.10
CA LEU A 536 2.38 -37.81 -28.28
C LEU A 536 1.47 -38.60 -29.22
N CYS A 537 0.64 -37.91 -29.99
CA CYS A 537 -0.13 -38.49 -31.07
C CYS A 537 -0.10 -37.58 -32.31
N ASP A 538 -0.06 -38.21 -33.49
CA ASP A 538 -0.19 -37.52 -34.78
C ASP A 538 -1.66 -37.37 -35.23
N GLY A 539 -2.60 -37.87 -34.44
CA GLY A 539 -4.02 -37.92 -34.75
C GLY A 539 -4.68 -36.53 -34.75
N LYS A 540 -5.60 -36.31 -35.71
CA LYS A 540 -6.47 -35.12 -35.76
C LYS A 540 -7.75 -35.29 -34.93
N GLU A 541 -7.74 -36.18 -33.95
CA GLU A 541 -8.90 -36.42 -33.08
C GLU A 541 -9.32 -35.15 -32.36
N ASP A 542 -10.61 -35.07 -32.02
CA ASP A 542 -11.16 -34.00 -31.20
C ASP A 542 -10.62 -34.15 -29.78
N MET A 543 -9.58 -33.36 -29.47
CA MET A 543 -8.87 -33.46 -28.20
C MET A 543 -9.58 -32.64 -27.14
N LYS A 544 -9.45 -33.07 -25.88
CA LYS A 544 -9.89 -32.30 -24.73
C LYS A 544 -8.67 -31.71 -24.01
N PRO A 545 -8.84 -30.60 -23.26
CA PRO A 545 -7.79 -30.11 -22.38
C PRO A 545 -7.31 -31.22 -21.45
N LEU A 546 -6.00 -31.31 -21.26
CA LEU A 546 -5.40 -32.36 -20.45
C LEU A 546 -5.83 -32.22 -18.99
N SER A 547 -5.99 -33.35 -18.30
CA SER A 547 -6.38 -33.34 -16.89
C SER A 547 -5.21 -32.97 -16.00
N LEU A 548 -5.50 -32.18 -14.95
CA LEU A 548 -4.59 -31.97 -13.83
C LEU A 548 -4.87 -32.94 -12.67
N ASP A 549 -5.91 -33.76 -12.80
CA ASP A 549 -6.30 -34.77 -11.82
C ASP A 549 -5.38 -35.99 -11.93
N PHE A 550 -4.83 -36.42 -10.81
CA PHE A 550 -3.87 -37.54 -10.78
C PHE A 550 -4.53 -38.90 -10.95
N ASP A 551 -5.84 -39.02 -10.67
CA ASP A 551 -6.59 -40.24 -10.91
C ASP A 551 -6.95 -40.42 -12.40
N LYS A 552 -6.74 -39.38 -13.22
CA LYS A 552 -7.00 -39.40 -14.66
C LYS A 552 -5.67 -39.21 -15.40
N PRO A 553 -5.12 -40.27 -16.01
CA PRO A 553 -3.86 -40.15 -16.73
C PRO A 553 -3.97 -39.07 -17.81
N CYS A 554 -2.92 -38.26 -17.90
CA CYS A 554 -2.75 -37.27 -18.96
C CYS A 554 -2.70 -38.02 -20.30
N GLY A 555 -3.67 -37.77 -21.18
CA GLY A 555 -3.69 -38.38 -22.51
C GLY A 555 -2.51 -37.94 -23.37
N PRO A 556 -2.30 -38.56 -24.55
CA PRO A 556 -1.29 -38.10 -25.49
C PRO A 556 -1.55 -36.65 -25.88
N ALA A 557 -0.49 -35.90 -26.19
CA ALA A 557 -0.59 -34.55 -26.73
C ALA A 557 -0.32 -34.52 -28.24
N LYS A 558 -0.83 -33.52 -28.95
CA LYS A 558 -0.45 -33.23 -30.34
C LYS A 558 0.89 -32.51 -30.38
N ARG A 559 1.07 -31.55 -29.47
CA ARG A 559 2.24 -30.70 -29.36
C ARG A 559 2.66 -30.55 -27.91
N TRP A 560 3.96 -30.39 -27.71
CA TRP A 560 4.53 -30.02 -26.44
C TRP A 560 4.91 -28.54 -26.47
N ILE A 561 4.51 -27.82 -25.44
CA ILE A 561 4.52 -26.35 -25.42
C ILE A 561 5.37 -25.85 -24.25
N ILE A 562 6.13 -24.79 -24.49
CA ILE A 562 6.82 -24.01 -23.47
C ILE A 562 6.25 -22.59 -23.48
N ILE A 563 5.90 -22.08 -22.30
CA ILE A 563 5.48 -20.68 -22.15
C ILE A 563 6.61 -19.88 -21.53
N ARG A 564 6.93 -18.74 -22.13
CA ARG A 564 7.98 -17.83 -21.65
C ARG A 564 7.40 -16.46 -21.32
N ASP A 565 7.82 -15.95 -20.17
CA ASP A 565 7.55 -14.59 -19.72
C ASP A 565 8.85 -13.79 -19.81
N LEU A 566 8.83 -12.63 -20.46
CA LEU A 566 10.00 -11.81 -20.71
C LEU A 566 10.17 -10.82 -19.54
N LYS A 567 11.39 -10.71 -19.02
CA LYS A 567 11.68 -9.81 -17.90
C LYS A 567 12.99 -9.06 -18.14
N SER A 568 12.89 -7.73 -18.18
CA SER A 568 14.05 -6.85 -18.12
C SER A 568 14.58 -6.77 -16.69
N LEU A 569 15.88 -6.96 -16.53
CA LEU A 569 16.58 -6.83 -15.25
C LEU A 569 17.74 -5.84 -15.37
N GLU A 570 18.01 -5.06 -14.33
CA GLU A 570 19.38 -4.57 -14.13
C GLU A 570 20.23 -5.81 -13.80
N GLY A 571 21.37 -5.98 -14.47
CA GLY A 571 22.07 -7.27 -14.59
C GLY A 571 22.11 -8.06 -13.28
N PRO A 572 21.86 -9.39 -13.30
CA PRO A 572 21.86 -10.16 -12.08
C PRO A 572 23.23 -10.02 -11.42
N LYS A 573 23.27 -9.62 -10.14
CA LYS A 573 24.54 -9.57 -9.41
C LYS A 573 25.18 -10.96 -9.44
N PRO A 574 26.52 -11.06 -9.40
CA PRO A 574 27.19 -12.35 -9.33
C PRO A 574 26.57 -13.26 -8.25
N GLY A 575 26.03 -14.41 -8.67
CA GLY A 575 25.35 -15.37 -7.78
C GLY A 575 23.82 -15.28 -7.71
N GLU A 576 23.20 -14.24 -8.28
CA GLU A 576 21.73 -14.03 -8.30
C GLU A 576 21.05 -14.54 -9.59
N ALA A 577 21.82 -15.17 -10.49
CA ALA A 577 21.31 -15.73 -11.75
C ALA A 577 20.12 -16.69 -11.52
N GLY A 578 19.05 -16.49 -12.30
CA GLY A 578 17.81 -17.26 -12.20
C GLY A 578 16.97 -16.97 -10.96
N ASP A 579 17.27 -15.96 -10.14
CA ASP A 579 16.42 -15.58 -9.00
C ASP A 579 15.06 -15.06 -9.45
N ARG A 580 14.99 -14.33 -10.58
CA ARG A 580 13.71 -13.85 -11.11
C ARG A 580 12.90 -15.01 -11.67
N HIS A 581 13.53 -15.97 -12.35
CA HIS A 581 12.89 -17.23 -12.75
C HIS A 581 12.36 -18.02 -11.55
N ARG A 582 13.18 -18.27 -10.52
CA ARG A 582 12.72 -18.95 -9.28
C ARG A 582 11.54 -18.22 -8.63
N ARG A 583 11.55 -16.89 -8.60
CA ARG A 583 10.42 -16.11 -8.10
C ARG A 583 9.14 -16.35 -8.92
N ALA A 584 9.25 -16.44 -10.25
CA ALA A 584 8.11 -16.73 -11.12
C ALA A 584 7.52 -18.13 -10.86
N ILE A 585 8.37 -19.11 -10.51
CA ILE A 585 7.94 -20.49 -10.22
C ILE A 585 7.33 -20.62 -8.82
N PHE A 586 7.89 -19.99 -7.79
CA PHE A 586 7.48 -20.24 -6.40
C PHE A 586 6.50 -19.21 -5.81
N ASP A 587 6.65 -17.93 -6.16
CA ASP A 587 5.96 -16.81 -5.51
C ASP A 587 4.86 -16.18 -6.37
N GLU A 588 4.95 -16.36 -7.69
CA GLU A 588 4.01 -15.76 -8.66
C GLU A 588 3.09 -16.82 -9.26
N ILE A 589 1.86 -16.44 -9.55
CA ILE A 589 0.88 -17.36 -10.18
C ILE A 589 0.85 -17.28 -11.70
N GLN A 590 1.49 -16.28 -12.29
CA GLN A 590 1.32 -15.89 -13.70
C GLN A 590 1.59 -17.05 -14.67
N LEU A 591 2.76 -17.67 -14.59
CA LEU A 591 3.13 -18.78 -15.47
C LEU A 591 2.17 -19.97 -15.34
N GLY A 592 1.74 -20.29 -14.12
CA GLY A 592 0.82 -21.41 -13.87
C GLY A 592 -0.58 -21.16 -14.43
N VAL A 593 -1.15 -19.97 -14.22
CA VAL A 593 -2.47 -19.63 -14.79
C VAL A 593 -2.44 -19.50 -16.31
N TYR A 594 -1.34 -19.00 -16.88
CA TYR A 594 -1.17 -18.91 -18.33
C TYR A 594 -0.95 -20.26 -18.99
N ALA A 595 -0.18 -21.15 -18.35
CA ALA A 595 -0.07 -22.54 -18.78
C ALA A 595 -1.43 -23.22 -18.83
N ARG A 596 -2.25 -23.07 -17.78
CA ARG A 596 -3.58 -23.65 -17.80
C ARG A 596 -4.51 -22.99 -18.84
N ALA A 597 -4.45 -21.67 -18.98
CA ALA A 597 -5.21 -20.95 -20.00
C ALA A 597 -4.91 -21.46 -21.42
N TRP A 598 -3.63 -21.70 -21.72
CA TRP A 598 -3.21 -22.22 -23.02
C TRP A 598 -3.81 -23.60 -23.30
N GLU A 599 -3.72 -24.55 -22.35
CA GLU A 599 -4.24 -25.92 -22.53
C GLU A 599 -5.76 -25.97 -22.68
N ILE A 600 -6.48 -25.03 -22.04
CA ILE A 600 -7.94 -24.92 -22.17
C ILE A 600 -8.33 -24.40 -23.55
N LEU A 601 -7.60 -23.40 -24.06
CA LEU A 601 -7.90 -22.75 -25.34
C LEU A 601 -7.33 -23.48 -26.56
N ASN A 602 -6.32 -24.33 -26.37
CA ASN A 602 -5.71 -25.14 -27.42
C ASN A 602 -5.76 -26.64 -27.05
N PRO A 603 -6.95 -27.29 -27.09
CA PRO A 603 -7.05 -28.70 -26.75
C PRO A 603 -6.14 -29.60 -27.59
N GLY A 604 -5.36 -30.45 -26.91
CA GLY A 604 -4.33 -31.29 -27.53
C GLY A 604 -2.92 -30.74 -27.37
N ASP A 605 -2.74 -29.47 -27.00
CA ASP A 605 -1.44 -28.98 -26.57
C ASP A 605 -1.19 -29.36 -25.10
N ARG A 606 0.04 -29.81 -24.81
CA ARG A 606 0.53 -30.03 -23.45
C ARG A 606 1.60 -28.99 -23.14
N VAL A 607 1.39 -28.19 -22.11
CA VAL A 607 2.47 -27.39 -21.56
C VAL A 607 3.40 -28.33 -20.78
N VAL A 608 4.64 -28.41 -21.25
CA VAL A 608 5.72 -29.26 -20.71
C VAL A 608 6.83 -28.46 -20.05
N GLY A 609 6.78 -27.13 -20.16
CA GLY A 609 7.68 -26.25 -19.44
C GLY A 609 7.18 -24.82 -19.36
N VAL A 610 7.63 -24.10 -18.33
CA VAL A 610 7.37 -22.66 -18.19
C VAL A 610 8.66 -21.94 -17.81
N GLY A 611 8.84 -20.72 -18.29
CA GLY A 611 10.14 -20.07 -18.24
C GLY A 611 10.07 -18.56 -18.06
N VAL A 612 11.19 -18.00 -17.60
CA VAL A 612 11.44 -16.56 -17.65
C VAL A 612 12.65 -16.34 -18.54
N SER A 613 12.49 -15.48 -19.55
CA SER A 613 13.60 -14.93 -20.31
C SER A 613 14.11 -13.70 -19.58
N GLU A 614 15.26 -13.84 -18.91
CA GLU A 614 15.91 -12.75 -18.18
C GLU A 614 16.80 -11.94 -19.13
N VAL A 615 16.39 -10.71 -19.45
CA VAL A 615 17.10 -9.81 -20.39
C VAL A 615 17.88 -8.77 -19.60
N GLY A 616 19.12 -9.11 -19.27
CA GLY A 616 20.04 -8.40 -18.37
C GLY A 616 21.31 -7.86 -19.05
N GLU A 617 22.42 -7.90 -18.32
CA GLU A 617 23.79 -7.85 -18.89
C GLU A 617 24.11 -9.08 -19.74
N ASP A 618 23.44 -10.19 -19.47
CA ASP A 618 23.31 -11.36 -20.33
C ASP A 618 21.83 -11.62 -20.59
N THR A 619 21.51 -12.32 -21.68
CA THR A 619 20.17 -12.84 -21.92
C THR A 619 20.18 -14.33 -21.74
N ILE A 620 19.37 -14.84 -20.81
CA ILE A 620 19.25 -16.28 -20.53
C ILE A 620 17.77 -16.65 -20.51
N HIS A 621 17.43 -17.69 -21.27
CA HIS A 621 16.10 -18.27 -21.30
C HIS A 621 16.02 -19.41 -20.30
N TYR A 622 15.51 -19.17 -19.10
CA TYR A 622 15.31 -20.20 -18.09
C TYR A 622 14.00 -20.95 -18.33
N VAL A 623 13.98 -22.26 -18.14
CA VAL A 623 12.76 -23.08 -18.26
C VAL A 623 12.70 -24.15 -17.17
N ASP A 624 11.60 -24.20 -16.43
CA ASP A 624 11.27 -25.31 -15.53
C ASP A 624 10.44 -26.32 -16.30
N ILE A 625 10.92 -27.54 -16.46
CA ILE A 625 10.28 -28.58 -17.27
C ILE A 625 9.46 -29.57 -16.42
N ASP A 626 8.54 -30.26 -17.07
CA ASP A 626 7.87 -31.45 -16.54
C ASP A 626 8.89 -32.58 -16.45
N SER A 627 9.40 -32.86 -15.24
CA SER A 627 10.43 -33.89 -14.99
C SER A 627 10.04 -35.29 -15.47
N ASP A 628 8.75 -35.58 -15.60
CA ASP A 628 8.28 -36.86 -16.15
C ASP A 628 8.65 -37.01 -17.64
N LEU A 629 9.00 -35.91 -18.30
CA LEU A 629 9.43 -35.85 -19.70
C LEU A 629 10.93 -35.54 -19.85
N ARG A 630 11.70 -35.59 -18.75
CA ARG A 630 13.14 -35.26 -18.73
C ARG A 630 13.94 -35.95 -19.84
N ASP A 631 13.71 -37.25 -20.03
CA ASP A 631 14.37 -38.09 -21.04
C ASP A 631 14.20 -37.61 -22.49
N TYR A 632 13.24 -36.72 -22.74
CA TYR A 632 12.98 -36.15 -24.05
C TYR A 632 13.43 -34.69 -24.17
N LEU A 633 13.63 -33.99 -23.04
CA LEU A 633 13.79 -32.54 -23.00
C LEU A 633 15.20 -32.09 -22.63
N VAL A 634 15.92 -32.87 -21.80
CA VAL A 634 17.16 -32.41 -21.15
C VAL A 634 18.33 -32.15 -22.12
N GLU A 635 18.35 -32.83 -23.27
CA GLU A 635 19.38 -32.68 -24.30
C GLU A 635 18.99 -31.64 -25.37
N LEU A 636 17.80 -31.06 -25.29
CA LEU A 636 17.31 -30.11 -26.29
C LEU A 636 17.79 -28.69 -25.98
N SER A 637 18.06 -27.93 -27.03
CA SER A 637 18.40 -26.51 -26.99
C SER A 637 17.13 -25.66 -26.79
N ILE A 638 16.55 -25.75 -25.59
CA ILE A 638 15.31 -25.05 -25.19
C ILE A 638 15.53 -24.00 -24.11
N GLY A 639 16.79 -23.68 -23.81
CA GLY A 639 17.20 -22.76 -22.75
C GLY A 639 17.88 -23.49 -21.59
N GLU A 640 18.12 -22.77 -20.49
CA GLU A 640 18.70 -23.34 -19.28
C GLU A 640 17.59 -24.05 -18.47
N ILE A 641 17.70 -25.38 -18.41
CA ILE A 641 16.67 -26.28 -17.87
C ILE A 641 16.78 -26.40 -16.34
N PHE A 642 15.62 -26.31 -15.69
CA PHE A 642 15.40 -26.59 -14.28
C PHE A 642 14.27 -27.61 -14.10
N GLU A 643 14.28 -28.28 -12.96
CA GLU A 643 13.24 -29.21 -12.52
C GLU A 643 12.83 -28.85 -11.09
N ASN A 644 12.66 -27.56 -10.80
CA ASN A 644 12.39 -27.13 -9.44
C ASN A 644 11.10 -27.80 -8.95
N CYS A 645 10.06 -27.93 -9.79
CA CYS A 645 8.79 -28.52 -9.36
C CYS A 645 8.90 -29.96 -8.83
N GLN A 646 9.89 -30.74 -9.29
CA GLN A 646 10.01 -32.19 -9.08
C GLN A 646 9.88 -32.63 -7.62
N ILE A 647 10.46 -31.88 -6.70
CA ILE A 647 10.54 -32.27 -5.28
C ILE A 647 9.63 -31.42 -4.37
N HIS A 648 8.87 -30.47 -4.95
CA HIS A 648 8.08 -29.53 -4.15
C HIS A 648 6.58 -29.70 -4.26
N HIS A 649 6.03 -30.35 -5.31
CA HIS A 649 4.57 -30.34 -5.54
C HIS A 649 3.99 -31.74 -5.78
N ARG A 650 2.87 -32.05 -5.09
CA ARG A 650 1.92 -33.13 -5.40
C ARG A 650 0.48 -32.63 -5.25
N ASN A 651 -0.50 -33.31 -5.85
CA ASN A 651 -1.90 -32.90 -5.76
C ASN A 651 -2.46 -33.11 -4.33
N LEU A 652 -3.53 -32.39 -4.00
CA LEU A 652 -4.26 -32.59 -2.75
C LEU A 652 -4.87 -34.00 -2.71
N GLY A 653 -4.83 -34.63 -1.53
CA GLY A 653 -5.37 -35.97 -1.30
C GLY A 653 -4.40 -37.11 -1.62
N GLU A 654 -3.22 -36.83 -2.18
CA GLU A 654 -2.17 -37.82 -2.37
C GLU A 654 -1.38 -38.08 -1.07
N GLY A 655 -0.99 -39.35 -0.88
CA GLY A 655 -0.08 -39.78 0.18
C GLY A 655 1.39 -39.45 -0.10
N ASP A 656 2.28 -39.94 0.77
CA ASP A 656 3.75 -39.75 0.71
C ASP A 656 4.43 -40.30 -0.55
N SER A 657 3.73 -41.18 -1.28
CA SER A 657 4.12 -41.74 -2.57
C SER A 657 3.28 -41.11 -3.70
N PRO A 658 3.59 -39.89 -4.16
CA PRO A 658 2.80 -39.16 -5.14
C PRO A 658 2.78 -39.86 -6.49
N LYS A 659 1.59 -39.90 -7.12
CA LYS A 659 1.34 -40.40 -8.48
C LYS A 659 1.28 -39.27 -9.50
N SER A 660 0.90 -38.06 -9.10
CA SER A 660 0.86 -36.91 -10.00
C SER A 660 2.24 -36.55 -10.53
N SER A 661 2.30 -36.09 -11.78
CA SER A 661 3.43 -35.27 -12.25
C SER A 661 3.56 -34.03 -11.35
N ALA A 662 4.77 -33.76 -10.88
CA ALA A 662 5.04 -32.63 -10.00
C ALA A 662 4.72 -31.28 -10.68
N PHE A 663 5.01 -31.18 -11.98
CA PHE A 663 4.75 -29.98 -12.77
C PHE A 663 3.24 -29.75 -12.96
N ARG A 664 2.48 -30.81 -13.20
CA ARG A 664 1.00 -30.73 -13.28
C ARG A 664 0.40 -30.35 -11.92
N ALA A 665 0.93 -30.91 -10.83
CA ALA A 665 0.54 -30.56 -9.47
C ALA A 665 0.90 -29.11 -9.11
N TRP A 666 2.05 -28.60 -9.54
CA TRP A 666 2.42 -27.18 -9.43
C TRP A 666 1.39 -26.30 -10.14
N MET A 667 1.03 -26.62 -11.40
CA MET A 667 0.01 -25.87 -12.14
C MET A 667 -1.36 -25.86 -11.41
N SER A 668 -1.77 -27.03 -10.89
CA SER A 668 -2.97 -27.21 -10.06
C SER A 668 -2.94 -26.36 -8.79
N GLU A 669 -1.78 -26.25 -8.14
CA GLU A 669 -1.59 -25.37 -6.98
C GLU A 669 -1.67 -23.88 -7.35
N ARG A 670 -1.04 -23.43 -8.44
CA ARG A 670 -1.09 -22.01 -8.87
C ARG A 670 -2.51 -21.55 -9.20
N ILE A 671 -3.31 -22.38 -9.88
CA ILE A 671 -4.72 -22.04 -10.16
C ILE A 671 -5.59 -22.09 -8.90
N ARG A 672 -5.28 -22.96 -7.92
CA ARG A 672 -5.96 -23.00 -6.61
C ARG A 672 -5.61 -21.79 -5.75
N THR A 673 -4.35 -21.36 -5.73
CA THR A 673 -3.93 -20.11 -5.08
C THR A 673 -4.66 -18.91 -5.67
N SER A 674 -4.82 -18.89 -7.00
CA SER A 674 -5.65 -17.88 -7.68
C SER A 674 -7.11 -17.94 -7.25
N ALA A 675 -7.70 -19.14 -7.16
CA ALA A 675 -9.08 -19.32 -6.68
C ALA A 675 -9.29 -18.86 -5.23
N ARG A 676 -8.26 -18.97 -4.36
CA ARG A 676 -8.31 -18.38 -3.01
C ARG A 676 -8.37 -16.86 -3.05
N ALA A 677 -7.61 -16.21 -3.93
CA ALA A 677 -7.67 -14.76 -4.12
C ALA A 677 -9.05 -14.29 -4.60
N VAL A 678 -9.65 -15.01 -5.55
CA VAL A 678 -11.03 -14.75 -6.02
C VAL A 678 -12.02 -14.90 -4.86
N THR A 679 -11.91 -15.97 -4.09
CA THR A 679 -12.78 -16.22 -2.93
C THR A 679 -12.63 -15.13 -1.87
N ALA A 680 -11.41 -14.69 -1.58
CA ALA A 680 -11.16 -13.62 -0.62
C ALA A 680 -11.87 -12.31 -1.04
N ALA A 681 -11.78 -11.92 -2.31
CA ALA A 681 -12.49 -10.75 -2.83
C ALA A 681 -14.02 -10.90 -2.75
N GLU A 682 -14.57 -12.01 -3.23
CA GLU A 682 -16.02 -12.27 -3.26
C GLU A 682 -16.65 -12.40 -1.87
N THR A 683 -15.86 -12.78 -0.87
CA THR A 683 -16.31 -12.91 0.53
C THR A 683 -16.00 -11.69 1.40
N GLY A 684 -15.36 -10.66 0.83
CA GLY A 684 -15.01 -9.44 1.58
C GLY A 684 -13.89 -9.65 2.60
N MET A 685 -12.92 -10.52 2.30
CA MET A 685 -11.70 -10.70 3.08
C MET A 685 -10.64 -9.72 2.58
N VAL A 686 -10.59 -8.53 3.18
CA VAL A 686 -9.66 -7.44 2.87
C VAL A 686 -8.66 -7.21 4.00
N ASN A 687 -8.34 -8.28 4.75
CA ASN A 687 -7.40 -8.24 5.85
C ASN A 687 -5.98 -7.87 5.36
N PRO A 688 -5.17 -7.26 6.24
CA PRO A 688 -3.79 -6.93 5.91
C PRO A 688 -2.94 -8.20 6.01
N THR A 689 -1.91 -8.26 5.17
CA THR A 689 -0.85 -9.27 5.24
C THR A 689 0.48 -8.54 5.33
N PRO A 690 0.90 -8.09 6.53
CA PRO A 690 2.13 -7.32 6.67
C PRO A 690 3.33 -8.13 6.19
N SER A 691 4.19 -7.49 5.41
CA SER A 691 5.43 -8.08 4.92
C SER A 691 6.48 -6.99 4.80
N ASP A 692 7.67 -7.24 5.32
CA ASP A 692 8.80 -6.29 5.31
C ASP A 692 9.05 -5.75 3.88
N LYS A 693 9.05 -6.66 2.89
CA LYS A 693 9.31 -6.32 1.50
C LYS A 693 8.17 -5.56 0.83
N ASN A 694 6.91 -5.87 1.15
CA ASN A 694 5.77 -5.27 0.48
C ASN A 694 5.32 -3.96 1.15
N CYS A 695 5.29 -3.91 2.49
CA CYS A 695 4.80 -2.76 3.24
C CYS A 695 5.66 -1.51 3.05
N LYS A 696 6.98 -1.67 2.91
CA LYS A 696 7.92 -0.56 2.69
C LYS A 696 7.56 0.32 1.49
N TYR A 697 7.09 -0.30 0.40
CA TYR A 697 6.73 0.37 -0.86
C TYR A 697 5.21 0.39 -1.10
N CYS A 698 4.41 0.08 -0.08
CA CYS A 698 2.97 -0.02 -0.21
C CYS A 698 2.33 1.38 -0.30
N LEU A 699 1.54 1.64 -1.34
CA LEU A 699 0.90 2.94 -1.55
C LEU A 699 -0.17 3.30 -0.51
N VAL A 700 -0.56 2.34 0.33
CA VAL A 700 -1.57 2.55 1.36
C VAL A 700 -0.97 2.46 2.77
N LYS A 701 0.36 2.44 2.89
CA LYS A 701 1.06 2.27 4.17
C LYS A 701 0.66 3.32 5.21
N SER A 702 0.56 4.59 4.80
CA SER A 702 0.17 5.72 5.67
C SER A 702 -1.24 5.58 6.26
N SER A 703 -2.10 4.80 5.61
CA SER A 703 -3.50 4.58 6.02
C SER A 703 -3.72 3.19 6.60
N CYS A 704 -2.68 2.34 6.65
CA CYS A 704 -2.75 0.97 7.13
C CYS A 704 -1.96 0.84 8.44
N PRO A 705 -2.63 0.75 9.61
CA PRO A 705 -1.96 0.72 10.92
C PRO A 705 -1.11 -0.53 11.16
N VAL A 706 -1.09 -1.48 10.23
CA VAL A 706 -0.37 -2.76 10.32
C VAL A 706 0.98 -2.69 9.62
N ALA A 707 1.27 -1.62 8.86
CA ALA A 707 2.57 -1.41 8.23
C ALA A 707 3.70 -1.23 9.25
N SER A 708 3.41 -0.56 10.39
CA SER A 708 4.34 -0.35 11.52
C SER A 708 4.96 -1.64 12.05
N ILE A 709 4.19 -2.74 12.07
CA ILE A 709 4.58 -4.04 12.65
C ILE A 709 5.84 -4.62 12.00
N VAL A 710 6.07 -4.29 10.72
CA VAL A 710 7.20 -4.78 9.93
C VAL A 710 8.15 -3.65 9.50
N GLY A 711 8.10 -2.49 10.17
CA GLY A 711 8.97 -1.35 9.86
C GLY A 711 8.60 -0.61 8.56
N GLY A 712 7.33 -0.67 8.13
CA GLY A 712 6.87 0.02 6.92
C GLY A 712 6.70 1.53 7.06
N ASP A 713 6.74 2.06 8.28
CA ASP A 713 6.50 3.48 8.59
C ASP A 713 7.76 4.35 8.48
N ASP A 714 8.93 3.73 8.27
CA ASP A 714 10.21 4.41 8.04
C ASP A 714 10.31 5.02 6.63
#